data_AF-G3IRH0-F1
#
_entry.id   AF-G3IRH0-F1
#
_cell.length_a   1.000
_cell.length_b   1.000
_cell.length_c   1.000
_cell.angle_alpha   90.00
_cell.angle_beta   90.00
_cell.angle_gamma   90.00
#
_symmetry.space_group_name_H-M   'P 1'
#
loop_
_entity.id
_entity.type
_entity.pdbx_description
1 polymer ?
#
loop_
_entity_poly.entity_id
_entity_poly.type
_entity_poly.pdbx_seq_one_letter_code
_entity_poly.pdbx_strand_id
1 'polypeptide(L)'
;MLRHQRPSVIFLFAWHILILVGICLAIVLQKDIQLWQLDQLFHPGARRIILHVAVLAAIYITGAVLAKLRATVNDHAGPLDFWIVSLALCGLVLLGLFLLRIDASRFAVGVAFASTIFLAPAPYFIPRPFQPSALVTIMVVLLCAGAVSISERLGSLIPIKLAATSQTRSIKTEYYILEERIDRELIPKPRIKGGGLARIGADVIVSTGDGQLYYVELAGDSAQPRVRLLPYHVPINGDAFARADGQTGVSSPPVDTTPVEGNAEIERLHPEWFRVSDLLVQELGQRIRIFASHLFWYAKDSCWVERVSLLEGYQQALTEGSGTEHWKTLFESTPCLSAKGPNRRHGIPVVGYMGGGRMALLDDEHLLLTVGDFGFDGVASPWAVSQDLTNSYGKTLKIDIKDGASKIFTSGHRNQQGLFVGSDGRIWSTEHGPKGGDELNALLEGSNYGWPNATYGTDYGSYHWPRATVEGEHTGYRLPMFSWVPSIGTSAVIEVQEGLFPAWRHDLLVSSLREATLFRIRIRSDRVIYTEPIPLGCSVRDFVEASDGKLVIWSDSCGLVLLQPQAIKTGESLFNEWCSGCHQSQLVSGNRIGPNLVGIINRPVASLPGYTDYSVSLKAKGGKWSRERLDQFISSPAAFASGTTMDFAGVPSQSDRIAIMRFLEETH
;
A
#
# COMPACT_ATOMS: atom_id res chain seq x y z
N MET A 1 50.59 -4.73 -54.51
CA MET A 1 49.42 -3.87 -54.27
C MET A 1 48.19 -4.74 -54.10
N LEU A 2 47.89 -5.19 -52.88
CA LEU A 2 46.58 -5.76 -52.54
C LEU A 2 45.71 -4.59 -52.07
N ARG A 3 44.78 -4.14 -52.91
CA ARG A 3 43.72 -3.21 -52.48
C ARG A 3 42.93 -3.91 -51.39
N HIS A 4 43.00 -3.44 -50.16
CA HIS A 4 42.00 -3.76 -49.14
C HIS A 4 40.63 -3.37 -49.70
N GLN A 5 39.87 -4.34 -50.19
CA GLN A 5 38.48 -4.11 -50.56
C GLN A 5 37.73 -3.78 -49.27
N ARG A 6 37.26 -2.54 -49.18
CA ARG A 6 36.36 -2.12 -48.10
C ARG A 6 35.10 -3.01 -48.19
N PRO A 7 34.62 -3.57 -47.07
CA PRO A 7 33.44 -4.43 -47.08
C PRO A 7 32.25 -3.68 -47.70
N SER A 8 31.47 -4.38 -48.53
CA SER A 8 30.36 -3.78 -49.25
C SER A 8 29.29 -3.25 -48.28
N VAL A 9 28.51 -2.26 -48.74
CA VAL A 9 27.42 -1.68 -47.93
C VAL A 9 26.43 -2.76 -47.49
N ILE A 10 26.19 -3.75 -48.35
CA ILE A 10 25.30 -4.88 -48.08
C ILE A 10 25.86 -5.78 -46.96
N PHE A 11 27.17 -6.05 -46.98
CA PHE A 11 27.82 -6.87 -45.95
C PHE A 11 27.75 -6.22 -44.57
N LEU A 12 27.98 -4.91 -44.48
CA LEU A 12 27.91 -4.18 -43.21
C LEU A 12 26.47 -4.03 -42.70
N PHE A 13 25.50 -3.85 -43.60
CA PHE A 13 24.08 -3.79 -43.22
C PHE A 13 23.61 -5.14 -42.67
N ALA A 14 24.00 -6.24 -43.31
CA ALA A 14 23.75 -7.59 -42.82
C ALA A 14 24.42 -7.85 -41.46
N TRP A 15 25.67 -7.39 -41.28
CA TRP A 15 26.42 -7.53 -40.02
C TRP A 15 25.72 -6.83 -38.84
N HIS A 16 25.25 -5.59 -39.04
CA HIS A 16 24.57 -4.85 -37.97
C HIS A 16 23.15 -5.38 -37.69
N ILE A 17 22.42 -5.87 -38.70
CA ILE A 17 21.15 -6.57 -38.50
C ILE A 17 21.37 -7.85 -37.70
N LEU A 18 22.40 -8.64 -38.00
CA LEU A 18 22.73 -9.86 -37.26
C LEU A 18 23.07 -9.59 -35.79
N ILE A 19 23.77 -8.50 -35.49
CA ILE A 19 24.04 -8.09 -34.10
C ILE A 19 22.74 -7.70 -33.39
N LEU A 20 21.86 -6.94 -34.05
CA LEU A 20 20.58 -6.52 -33.47
C LEU A 20 19.67 -7.72 -33.20
N VAL A 21 19.63 -8.68 -34.14
CA VAL A 21 18.92 -9.95 -33.98
C VAL A 21 19.52 -10.78 -32.84
N GLY A 22 20.85 -10.84 -32.72
CA GLY A 22 21.52 -11.54 -31.62
C GLY A 22 21.20 -10.94 -30.24
N ILE A 23 21.10 -9.61 -30.14
CA ILE A 23 20.70 -8.92 -28.90
C ILE A 23 19.23 -9.20 -28.58
N CYS A 24 18.33 -9.15 -29.56
CA CYS A 24 16.93 -9.53 -29.37
C CYS A 24 16.77 -10.99 -28.96
N LEU A 25 17.54 -11.92 -29.56
CA LEU A 25 17.55 -13.34 -29.19
C LEU A 25 18.06 -13.55 -27.76
N ALA A 26 19.11 -12.83 -27.34
CA ALA A 26 19.63 -12.91 -25.99
C ALA A 26 18.61 -12.43 -24.94
N ILE A 27 17.82 -11.41 -25.26
CA ILE A 27 16.72 -10.92 -24.43
C ILE A 27 15.58 -11.96 -24.34
N VAL A 28 15.23 -12.59 -25.47
CA VAL A 28 14.24 -13.68 -25.54
C VAL A 28 14.68 -14.87 -24.69
N LEU A 29 15.94 -15.29 -24.81
CA LEU A 29 16.51 -16.43 -24.07
C LEU A 29 16.71 -16.16 -22.57
N GLN A 30 16.98 -14.91 -22.16
CA GLN A 30 17.10 -14.56 -20.74
C GLN A 30 15.75 -14.42 -20.02
N LYS A 31 14.64 -14.28 -20.75
CA LYS A 31 13.32 -13.97 -20.17
C LYS A 31 12.24 -15.02 -20.46
N ASP A 32 12.58 -16.13 -21.10
CA ASP A 32 11.63 -17.19 -21.51
C ASP A 32 10.42 -16.68 -22.32
N ILE A 33 10.62 -15.63 -23.15
CA ILE A 33 9.56 -15.07 -24.01
C ILE A 33 9.67 -15.71 -25.40
N GLN A 34 8.60 -16.29 -25.94
CA GLN A 34 8.64 -16.89 -27.28
C GLN A 34 8.75 -15.84 -28.39
N LEU A 35 9.54 -16.12 -29.43
CA LEU A 35 10.01 -15.13 -30.42
C LEU A 35 8.88 -14.41 -31.18
N TRP A 36 7.68 -14.98 -31.22
CA TRP A 36 6.51 -14.43 -31.90
C TRP A 36 5.56 -13.64 -30.99
N GLN A 37 5.84 -13.52 -29.69
CA GLN A 37 5.11 -12.68 -28.73
C GLN A 37 5.76 -11.29 -28.50
N LEU A 38 6.59 -10.84 -29.46
CA LEU A 38 7.24 -9.52 -29.43
C LEU A 38 6.25 -8.34 -29.40
N ASP A 39 4.99 -8.58 -29.77
CA ASP A 39 3.87 -7.64 -29.69
C ASP A 39 3.52 -7.24 -28.25
N GLN A 40 3.85 -8.06 -27.23
CA GLN A 40 3.67 -7.72 -25.82
C GLN A 40 4.60 -6.60 -25.32
N LEU A 41 5.69 -6.29 -26.04
CA LEU A 41 6.51 -5.10 -25.76
C LEU A 41 5.78 -3.79 -26.10
N PHE A 42 4.71 -3.82 -26.90
CA PHE A 42 4.00 -2.61 -27.34
C PHE A 42 2.88 -2.15 -26.37
N HIS A 43 2.81 -2.72 -25.15
CA HIS A 43 1.90 -2.27 -24.09
C HIS A 43 2.18 -0.81 -23.68
N PRO A 44 1.17 0.01 -23.28
CA PRO A 44 1.33 1.45 -23.07
C PRO A 44 2.37 1.86 -22.03
N GLY A 45 2.69 0.99 -21.06
CA GLY A 45 3.75 1.22 -20.05
C GLY A 45 5.18 1.06 -20.58
N ALA A 46 5.38 0.30 -21.66
CA ALA A 46 6.69 0.10 -22.29
C ALA A 46 7.04 1.20 -23.32
N ARG A 47 6.08 2.08 -23.69
CA ARG A 47 6.30 3.17 -24.66
C ARG A 47 7.46 4.09 -24.29
N ARG A 48 7.67 4.38 -23.00
CA ARG A 48 8.83 5.19 -22.57
C ARG A 48 10.14 4.44 -22.80
N ILE A 49 10.23 3.17 -22.43
CA ILE A 49 11.46 2.37 -22.60
C ILE A 49 11.79 2.20 -24.08
N ILE A 50 10.79 1.89 -24.90
CA ILE A 50 10.95 1.76 -26.36
C ILE A 50 11.36 3.10 -26.97
N LEU A 51 10.80 4.22 -26.53
CA LEU A 51 11.22 5.54 -27.01
C LEU A 51 12.67 5.84 -26.65
N HIS A 52 13.13 5.51 -25.44
CA HIS A 52 14.52 5.73 -25.04
C HIS A 52 15.49 4.82 -25.79
N VAL A 53 15.15 3.54 -25.96
CA VAL A 53 15.95 2.59 -26.76
C VAL A 53 15.97 3.00 -28.24
N ALA A 54 14.83 3.42 -28.80
CA ALA A 54 14.74 3.90 -30.18
C ALA A 54 15.50 5.21 -30.41
N VAL A 55 15.45 6.15 -29.46
CA VAL A 55 16.22 7.40 -29.52
C VAL A 55 17.72 7.12 -29.42
N LEU A 56 18.16 6.25 -28.51
CA LEU A 56 19.57 5.89 -28.38
C LEU A 56 20.09 5.10 -29.60
N ALA A 57 19.29 4.18 -30.14
CA ALA A 57 19.60 3.49 -31.38
C ALA A 57 19.63 4.43 -32.59
N ALA A 58 18.70 5.40 -32.67
CA ALA A 58 18.69 6.41 -33.73
C ALA A 58 19.90 7.34 -33.65
N ILE A 59 20.32 7.76 -32.45
CA ILE A 59 21.55 8.55 -32.23
C ILE A 59 22.78 7.76 -32.69
N TYR A 60 22.86 6.47 -32.35
CA TYR A 60 23.94 5.60 -32.78
C TYR A 60 23.99 5.42 -34.31
N ILE A 61 22.85 5.09 -34.94
CA ILE A 61 22.75 4.89 -36.39
C ILE A 61 23.06 6.19 -37.13
N THR A 62 22.54 7.33 -36.66
CA THR A 62 22.80 8.64 -37.27
C THR A 62 24.27 9.02 -37.16
N GLY A 63 24.90 8.78 -36.01
CA GLY A 63 26.34 8.97 -35.83
C GLY A 63 27.17 8.09 -36.77
N ALA A 64 26.82 6.82 -36.91
CA ALA A 64 27.50 5.89 -37.80
C ALA A 64 27.34 6.26 -39.29
N VAL A 65 26.16 6.74 -39.69
CA VAL A 65 25.88 7.20 -41.07
C VAL A 65 26.61 8.50 -41.39
N LEU A 66 26.61 9.48 -40.48
CA LEU A 66 27.32 10.76 -40.65
C LEU A 66 28.84 10.58 -40.72
N ALA A 67 29.41 9.72 -39.87
CA ALA A 67 30.83 9.36 -39.95
C ALA A 67 31.21 8.78 -41.31
N LYS A 68 30.30 7.99 -41.92
CA LYS A 68 30.54 7.34 -43.21
C LYS A 68 30.34 8.27 -44.41
N LEU A 69 29.30 9.09 -44.42
CA LEU A 69 29.05 10.09 -45.47
C LEU A 69 30.20 11.10 -45.57
N ARG A 70 30.88 11.38 -44.46
CA ARG A 70 32.02 12.28 -44.45
C ARG A 70 33.34 11.60 -44.82
N ALA A 71 33.53 10.35 -44.41
CA ALA A 71 34.65 9.51 -44.86
C ALA A 71 34.63 9.20 -46.38
N THR A 72 33.51 9.44 -47.06
CA THR A 72 33.41 9.42 -48.53
C THR A 72 33.76 10.76 -49.20
N VAL A 73 33.84 11.86 -48.44
CA VAL A 73 34.07 13.22 -48.96
C VAL A 73 35.49 13.73 -48.64
N ASN A 74 36.09 13.31 -47.52
CA ASN A 74 37.45 13.69 -47.14
C ASN A 74 38.30 12.44 -46.84
N ASP A 75 39.51 12.38 -47.43
CA ASP A 75 40.45 11.27 -47.25
C ASP A 75 41.18 11.26 -45.90
N HIS A 76 40.95 12.25 -45.03
CA HIS A 76 41.61 12.37 -43.73
C HIS A 76 40.57 12.57 -42.63
N ALA A 77 40.64 11.73 -41.58
CA ALA A 77 39.80 11.83 -40.40
C ALA A 77 40.14 13.09 -39.61
N GLY A 78 39.18 14.00 -39.48
CA GLY A 78 39.32 15.25 -38.74
C GLY A 78 38.90 15.12 -37.27
N PRO A 79 39.13 16.16 -36.44
CA PRO A 79 38.74 16.16 -35.02
C PRO A 79 37.26 15.85 -34.80
N LEU A 80 36.38 16.26 -35.72
CA LEU A 80 34.93 16.03 -35.62
C LEU A 80 34.54 14.56 -35.82
N ASP A 81 35.28 13.80 -36.65
CA ASP A 81 34.96 12.39 -36.90
C ASP A 81 35.23 11.54 -35.65
N PHE A 82 36.21 11.95 -34.85
CA PHE A 82 36.55 11.34 -33.57
C PHE A 82 35.50 11.61 -32.48
N TRP A 83 34.92 12.81 -32.46
CA TRP A 83 33.79 13.15 -31.58
C TRP A 83 32.57 12.29 -31.88
N ILE A 84 32.29 12.04 -33.17
CA ILE A 84 31.16 11.23 -33.61
C ILE A 84 31.34 9.76 -33.19
N VAL A 85 32.54 9.19 -33.34
CA VAL A 85 32.83 7.81 -32.90
C VAL A 85 32.79 7.65 -31.39
N SER A 86 33.28 8.64 -30.64
CA SER A 86 33.28 8.64 -29.17
C SER A 86 31.86 8.73 -28.60
N LEU A 87 31.00 9.56 -29.20
CA LEU A 87 29.57 9.63 -28.85
C LEU A 87 28.83 8.33 -29.16
N ALA A 88 29.16 7.65 -30.27
CA ALA A 88 28.56 6.37 -30.64
C ALA A 88 28.95 5.23 -29.68
N LEU A 89 30.22 5.15 -29.26
CA LEU A 89 30.69 4.19 -28.26
C LEU A 89 30.08 4.46 -26.88
N CYS A 90 29.95 5.73 -26.50
CA CYS A 90 29.29 6.12 -25.25
C CYS A 90 27.81 5.72 -25.24
N GLY A 91 27.09 5.93 -26.35
CA GLY A 91 25.71 5.46 -26.51
C GLY A 91 25.56 3.95 -26.35
N LEU A 92 26.52 3.17 -26.87
CA LEU A 92 26.57 1.70 -26.72
C LEU A 92 26.79 1.25 -25.26
N VAL A 93 27.69 1.91 -24.53
CA VAL A 93 27.96 1.59 -23.12
C VAL A 93 26.76 1.93 -22.24
N LEU A 94 26.15 3.09 -22.45
CA LEU A 94 24.95 3.51 -21.72
C LEU A 94 23.76 2.58 -22.02
N LEU A 95 23.61 2.15 -23.28
CA LEU A 95 22.61 1.16 -23.66
C LEU A 95 22.88 -0.20 -22.99
N GLY A 96 24.13 -0.64 -22.91
CA GLY A 96 24.52 -1.87 -22.21
C GLY A 96 24.21 -1.82 -20.71
N LEU A 97 24.58 -0.73 -20.03
CA LEU A 97 24.27 -0.54 -18.60
C LEU A 97 22.76 -0.54 -18.36
N PHE A 98 21.99 0.10 -19.25
CA PHE A 98 20.53 0.13 -19.18
C PHE A 98 19.91 -1.27 -19.37
N LEU A 99 20.36 -2.02 -20.39
CA LEU A 99 19.85 -3.37 -20.68
C LEU A 99 20.19 -4.37 -19.56
N LEU A 100 21.37 -4.25 -18.95
CA LEU A 100 21.82 -5.11 -17.86
C LEU A 100 21.29 -4.70 -16.48
N ARG A 101 20.51 -3.60 -16.38
CA ARG A 101 19.97 -3.05 -15.12
C ARG A 101 21.02 -2.85 -14.03
N ILE A 102 22.21 -2.39 -14.42
CA ILE A 102 23.30 -2.12 -13.49
C ILE A 102 23.12 -0.70 -12.93
N ASP A 103 22.88 -0.60 -11.62
CA ASP A 103 22.75 0.67 -10.90
C ASP A 103 24.11 1.36 -10.72
N ALA A 104 24.58 2.06 -11.75
CA ALA A 104 25.80 2.87 -11.68
C ALA A 104 25.49 4.25 -11.07
N SER A 105 26.31 4.71 -10.12
CA SER A 105 26.11 6.03 -9.51
C SER A 105 26.22 7.14 -10.57
N ARG A 106 25.35 8.15 -10.49
CA ARG A 106 25.34 9.30 -11.42
C ARG A 106 26.71 9.99 -11.51
N PHE A 107 27.46 9.97 -10.41
CA PHE A 107 28.83 10.47 -10.32
C PHE A 107 29.82 9.60 -11.11
N ALA A 108 29.76 8.27 -10.99
CA ALA A 108 30.64 7.35 -11.73
C ALA A 108 30.41 7.42 -13.25
N VAL A 109 29.15 7.53 -13.68
CA VAL A 109 28.79 7.70 -15.09
C VAL A 109 29.29 9.06 -15.62
N GLY A 110 29.15 10.13 -14.82
CA GLY A 110 29.64 11.47 -15.16
C GLY A 110 31.17 11.54 -15.26
N VAL A 111 31.89 10.88 -14.34
CA VAL A 111 33.36 10.82 -14.36
C VAL A 111 33.85 10.01 -15.57
N ALA A 112 33.26 8.85 -15.86
CA ALA A 112 33.62 8.05 -17.05
C ALA A 112 33.40 8.82 -18.37
N PHE A 113 32.30 9.58 -18.43
CA PHE A 113 31.96 10.46 -19.56
C PHE A 113 33.00 11.57 -19.74
N ALA A 114 33.30 12.31 -18.66
CA ALA A 114 34.30 13.38 -18.69
C ALA A 114 35.70 12.83 -19.02
N SER A 115 36.12 11.72 -18.41
CA SER A 115 37.43 11.11 -18.66
C SER A 115 37.60 10.68 -20.11
N THR A 116 36.56 10.12 -20.74
CA THR A 116 36.62 9.68 -22.14
C THR A 116 36.67 10.87 -23.09
N ILE A 117 35.99 11.97 -22.76
CA ILE A 117 36.03 13.21 -23.54
C ILE A 117 37.38 13.93 -23.44
N PHE A 118 37.97 14.00 -22.24
CA PHE A 118 39.17 14.80 -22.00
C PHE A 118 40.51 14.05 -22.18
N LEU A 119 40.56 12.73 -21.95
CA LEU A 119 41.81 11.96 -22.07
C LEU A 119 42.03 11.38 -23.47
N ALA A 120 40.98 11.19 -24.26
CA ALA A 120 41.08 10.68 -25.62
C ALA A 120 41.89 11.57 -26.60
N PRO A 121 41.93 12.91 -26.50
CA PRO A 121 42.80 13.74 -27.33
C PRO A 121 44.24 13.90 -26.80
N ALA A 122 44.53 13.46 -25.56
CA ALA A 122 45.86 13.59 -24.95
C ALA A 122 47.05 13.07 -25.81
N PRO A 123 46.92 11.96 -26.57
CA PRO A 123 48.00 11.45 -27.42
C PRO A 123 48.39 12.36 -28.59
N TYR A 124 47.54 13.32 -28.98
CA TYR A 124 47.80 14.26 -30.09
C TYR A 124 48.60 15.50 -29.65
N PHE A 125 48.65 15.77 -28.35
CA PHE A 125 49.40 16.90 -27.77
C PHE A 125 50.79 16.52 -27.24
N ILE A 126 51.17 15.24 -27.35
CA ILE A 126 52.45 14.71 -26.88
C ILE A 126 53.34 14.37 -28.09
N PRO A 127 54.54 14.96 -28.23
CA PRO A 127 55.46 14.69 -29.34
C PRO A 127 55.87 13.21 -29.47
N ARG A 128 56.18 12.77 -30.70
CA ARG A 128 56.25 11.37 -31.13
C ARG A 128 57.32 10.42 -30.52
N PRO A 129 58.42 10.80 -29.82
CA PRO A 129 59.39 9.79 -29.41
C PRO A 129 59.02 8.99 -28.14
N PHE A 130 57.89 9.26 -27.47
CA PHE A 130 57.49 8.57 -26.23
C PHE A 130 56.04 8.07 -26.23
N GLN A 131 55.64 7.27 -27.22
CA GLN A 131 54.32 6.61 -27.21
C GLN A 131 54.40 5.13 -26.80
N PRO A 132 54.16 4.79 -25.51
CA PRO A 132 53.64 3.48 -25.15
C PRO A 132 52.13 3.60 -24.97
N SER A 133 51.37 3.64 -26.06
CA SER A 133 49.90 3.74 -26.07
C SER A 133 49.22 2.60 -25.28
N ALA A 134 49.89 1.45 -25.15
CA ALA A 134 49.43 0.33 -24.33
C ALA A 134 49.56 0.60 -22.82
N LEU A 135 50.61 1.28 -22.35
CA LEU A 135 50.87 1.48 -20.91
C LEU A 135 49.90 2.49 -20.28
N VAL A 136 49.55 3.58 -21.00
CA VAL A 136 48.59 4.58 -20.49
C VAL A 136 47.20 3.98 -20.38
N THR A 137 46.79 3.19 -21.37
CA THR A 137 45.48 2.52 -21.36
C THR A 137 45.40 1.48 -20.23
N ILE A 138 46.45 0.68 -20.03
CA ILE A 138 46.53 -0.29 -18.93
C ILE A 138 46.55 0.41 -17.55
N MET A 139 47.25 1.54 -17.41
CA MET A 139 47.31 2.30 -16.16
C MET A 139 45.96 2.94 -15.81
N VAL A 140 45.21 3.42 -16.81
CA VAL A 140 43.84 3.94 -16.62
C VAL A 140 42.87 2.83 -16.22
N VAL A 141 42.95 1.66 -16.86
CA VAL A 141 42.12 0.51 -16.48
C VAL A 141 42.44 0.03 -15.06
N LEU A 142 43.71 0.01 -14.66
CA LEU A 142 44.13 -0.36 -13.30
C LEU A 142 43.75 0.69 -12.25
N LEU A 143 43.81 1.99 -12.57
CA LEU A 143 43.33 3.06 -11.69
C LEU A 143 41.81 3.04 -11.52
N CYS A 144 41.06 2.76 -12.59
CA CYS A 144 39.61 2.57 -12.53
C CYS A 144 39.23 1.31 -11.74
N ALA A 145 39.92 0.19 -11.94
CA ALA A 145 39.70 -1.04 -11.17
C ALA A 145 40.08 -0.86 -9.68
N GLY A 146 41.15 -0.13 -9.40
CA GLY A 146 41.56 0.24 -8.04
C GLY A 146 40.55 1.15 -7.35
N ALA A 147 39.99 2.14 -8.05
CA ALA A 147 38.96 3.03 -7.52
C ALA A 147 37.65 2.30 -7.21
N VAL A 148 37.26 1.32 -8.04
CA VAL A 148 36.09 0.46 -7.79
C VAL A 148 36.30 -0.42 -6.57
N SER A 149 37.46 -1.08 -6.45
CA SER A 149 37.83 -1.91 -5.30
C SER A 149 37.95 -1.13 -3.98
N ILE A 150 38.45 0.10 -4.04
CA ILE A 150 38.52 1.02 -2.88
C ILE A 150 37.11 1.51 -2.49
N SER A 151 36.20 1.73 -3.45
CA SER A 151 34.81 2.12 -3.15
C SER A 151 34.01 1.01 -2.45
N GLU A 152 34.21 -0.25 -2.85
CA GLU A 152 33.61 -1.42 -2.18
C GLU A 152 34.20 -1.65 -0.79
N ARG A 153 35.51 -1.43 -0.59
CA ARG A 153 36.16 -1.55 0.72
C ARG A 153 35.89 -0.37 1.67
N LEU A 154 35.74 0.86 1.18
CA LEU A 154 35.32 1.98 2.06
C LEU A 154 33.85 1.85 2.47
N GLY A 155 32.99 1.26 1.62
CA GLY A 155 31.61 0.94 1.96
C GLY A 155 31.47 -0.08 3.09
N SER A 156 32.47 -0.93 3.32
CA SER A 156 32.48 -1.89 4.44
C SER A 156 33.20 -1.38 5.70
N LEU A 157 34.02 -0.33 5.59
CA LEU A 157 34.79 0.24 6.71
C LEU A 157 34.13 1.47 7.36
N ILE A 158 33.18 2.11 6.67
CA ILE A 158 32.40 3.22 7.22
C ILE A 158 30.92 2.81 7.17
N PRO A 159 30.35 2.28 8.27
CA PRO A 159 28.92 2.18 8.38
C PRO A 159 28.37 3.60 8.48
N ILE A 160 28.02 4.21 7.36
CA ILE A 160 27.14 5.37 7.36
C ILE A 160 25.82 4.81 7.89
N LYS A 161 25.53 5.04 9.17
CA LYS A 161 24.16 4.98 9.69
C LYS A 161 23.37 6.00 8.88
N LEU A 162 22.78 5.57 7.77
CA LEU A 162 21.69 6.29 7.13
C LEU A 162 20.63 6.42 8.22
N ALA A 163 20.42 7.65 8.70
CA ALA A 163 19.28 7.94 9.55
C ALA A 163 18.02 7.52 8.79
N ALA A 164 17.10 6.83 9.47
CA ALA A 164 15.82 6.40 8.89
C ALA A 164 15.21 7.57 8.11
N THR A 165 15.11 7.41 6.78
CA THR A 165 14.68 8.50 5.91
C THR A 165 13.16 8.60 5.99
N SER A 166 12.66 9.38 6.95
CA SER A 166 11.25 9.73 7.06
C SER A 166 10.82 10.53 5.83
N GLN A 167 9.77 10.09 5.14
CA GLN A 167 9.15 10.83 4.05
C GLN A 167 7.81 11.37 4.52
N THR A 168 7.58 12.67 4.33
CA THR A 168 6.31 13.31 4.65
C THR A 168 5.66 13.84 3.37
N ARG A 169 4.35 13.65 3.23
CA ARG A 169 3.57 14.25 2.14
C ARG A 169 2.18 14.67 2.60
N SER A 170 1.57 15.55 1.83
CA SER A 170 0.21 16.04 2.05
C SER A 170 -0.80 15.23 1.24
N ILE A 171 -1.95 14.88 1.82
CA ILE A 171 -3.09 14.28 1.14
C ILE A 171 -4.31 15.16 1.35
N LYS A 172 -4.88 15.72 0.28
CA LYS A 172 -6.12 16.51 0.37
C LYS A 172 -7.31 15.56 0.45
N THR A 173 -8.14 15.75 1.46
CA THR A 173 -9.46 15.12 1.63
C THR A 173 -10.53 16.21 1.59
N GLU A 174 -11.81 15.82 1.65
CA GLU A 174 -12.93 16.76 1.70
C GLU A 174 -12.87 17.71 2.90
N TYR A 175 -12.47 17.20 4.07
CA TYR A 175 -12.50 17.96 5.33
C TYR A 175 -11.11 18.39 5.81
N TYR A 176 -10.05 17.64 5.47
CA TYR A 176 -8.71 17.85 6.00
C TYR A 176 -7.64 17.81 4.91
N ILE A 177 -6.54 18.53 5.15
CA ILE A 177 -5.27 18.22 4.50
C ILE A 177 -4.50 17.35 5.48
N LEU A 178 -4.34 16.07 5.14
CA LEU A 178 -3.62 15.12 5.98
C LEU A 178 -2.13 15.22 5.74
N GLU A 179 -1.36 15.12 6.81
CA GLU A 179 0.05 14.80 6.78
C GLU A 179 0.22 13.29 6.89
N GLU A 180 0.76 12.67 5.85
CA GLU A 180 1.19 11.29 5.87
C GLU A 180 2.71 11.26 6.09
N ARG A 181 3.14 10.57 7.14
CA ARG A 181 4.54 10.33 7.44
C ARG A 181 4.84 8.84 7.33
N ILE A 182 5.81 8.50 6.48
CA ILE A 182 6.25 7.12 6.24
C ILE A 182 7.66 6.94 6.81
N ASP A 183 7.81 5.99 7.72
CA ASP A 183 9.08 5.62 8.33
C ASP A 183 9.48 4.19 7.92
N ARG A 184 10.18 4.06 6.78
CA ARG A 184 10.44 2.76 6.11
C ARG A 184 11.41 1.83 6.83
N GLU A 185 12.25 2.35 7.71
CA GLU A 185 13.37 1.62 8.31
C GLU A 185 13.25 1.45 9.83
N LEU A 186 12.14 1.89 10.43
CA LEU A 186 11.92 1.79 11.88
C LEU A 186 11.74 0.34 12.34
N ILE A 187 10.98 -0.45 11.59
CA ILE A 187 10.83 -1.89 11.79
C ILE A 187 11.53 -2.59 10.62
N PRO A 188 12.46 -3.54 10.89
CA PRO A 188 13.11 -4.30 9.84
C PRO A 188 12.10 -4.97 8.91
N LYS A 189 12.40 -5.01 7.62
CA LYS A 189 11.53 -5.67 6.64
C LYS A 189 11.33 -7.14 7.03
N PRO A 190 10.09 -7.60 7.25
CA PRO A 190 9.84 -8.95 7.72
C PRO A 190 10.07 -10.00 6.62
N ARG A 191 10.37 -11.24 7.02
CA ARG A 191 10.53 -12.37 6.07
C ARG A 191 9.21 -12.71 5.38
N ILE A 192 8.12 -12.58 6.13
CA ILE A 192 6.74 -12.94 5.75
C ILE A 192 5.86 -11.70 5.86
N LYS A 193 5.05 -11.45 4.82
CA LYS A 193 4.03 -10.38 4.82
C LYS A 193 2.88 -10.74 5.75
N GLY A 194 2.23 -9.75 6.36
CA GLY A 194 1.20 -9.96 7.36
C GLY A 194 1.57 -9.35 8.70
N GLY A 195 1.07 -9.96 9.77
CA GLY A 195 1.12 -9.41 11.10
C GLY A 195 -0.07 -8.49 11.37
N GLY A 196 -0.03 -7.84 12.53
CA GLY A 196 -1.12 -7.01 13.03
C GLY A 196 -0.62 -5.88 13.91
N LEU A 197 -1.51 -4.95 14.21
CA LEU A 197 -1.23 -3.74 14.97
C LEU A 197 -2.30 -3.59 16.04
N ALA A 198 -1.88 -3.39 17.29
CA ALA A 198 -2.78 -3.15 18.40
C ALA A 198 -2.36 -1.93 19.22
N ARG A 199 -3.35 -1.18 19.71
CA ARG A 199 -3.14 -0.08 20.65
C ARG A 199 -2.79 -0.62 22.04
N ILE A 200 -1.92 0.08 22.75
CA ILE A 200 -1.57 -0.18 24.15
C ILE A 200 -1.33 1.15 24.87
N GLY A 201 -2.31 1.63 25.62
CA GLY A 201 -2.32 2.99 26.15
C GLY A 201 -2.18 4.03 25.03
N ALA A 202 -1.13 4.86 25.11
CA ALA A 202 -0.82 5.87 24.10
C ALA A 202 0.08 5.38 22.96
N ASP A 203 0.56 4.14 23.06
CA ASP A 203 1.52 3.54 22.15
C ASP A 203 0.88 2.41 21.35
N VAL A 204 1.68 1.73 20.51
CA VAL A 204 1.22 0.56 19.76
C VAL A 204 2.21 -0.59 19.87
N ILE A 205 1.67 -1.80 19.70
CA ILE A 205 2.45 -3.01 19.49
C ILE A 205 2.20 -3.53 18.07
N VAL A 206 3.28 -3.86 17.37
CA VAL A 206 3.26 -4.38 16.00
C VAL A 206 3.75 -5.82 16.02
N SER A 207 3.01 -6.72 15.38
CA SER A 207 3.52 -8.03 15.02
C SER A 207 3.86 -8.06 13.53
N THR A 208 4.98 -8.68 13.17
CA THR A 208 5.28 -9.02 11.78
C THR A 208 4.65 -10.36 11.40
N GLY A 209 4.50 -10.61 10.09
CA GLY A 209 3.94 -11.88 9.61
C GLY A 209 4.72 -13.12 10.06
N ASP A 210 6.02 -13.00 10.32
CA ASP A 210 6.86 -14.10 10.84
C ASP A 210 6.86 -14.23 12.38
N GLY A 211 6.11 -13.38 13.10
CA GLY A 211 5.86 -13.54 14.54
C GLY A 211 6.75 -12.72 15.47
N GLN A 212 7.59 -11.82 14.96
CA GLN A 212 8.32 -10.86 15.80
C GLN A 212 7.35 -9.82 16.37
N LEU A 213 7.58 -9.38 17.60
CA LEU A 213 6.82 -8.32 18.25
C LEU A 213 7.68 -7.09 18.48
N TYR A 214 7.13 -5.92 18.16
CA TYR A 214 7.77 -4.63 18.36
C TYR A 214 6.86 -3.73 19.17
N TYR A 215 7.39 -3.15 20.26
CA TYR A 215 6.75 -2.04 20.96
C TYR A 215 7.17 -0.73 20.28
N VAL A 216 6.20 0.10 19.93
CA VAL A 216 6.42 1.36 19.24
C VAL A 216 5.87 2.49 20.10
N GLU A 217 6.79 3.23 20.70
CA GLU A 217 6.49 4.44 21.44
C GLU A 217 6.19 5.56 20.45
N LEU A 218 4.94 6.01 20.41
CA LEU A 218 4.52 7.10 19.53
C LEU A 218 5.01 8.41 20.14
N ALA A 219 6.03 8.98 19.53
CA ALA A 219 6.50 10.29 19.94
C ALA A 219 5.51 11.37 19.46
N GLY A 220 5.28 12.42 20.27
CA GLY A 220 4.40 13.54 19.91
C GLY A 220 4.81 14.24 18.61
N ASP A 221 4.05 15.25 18.19
CA ASP A 221 3.96 15.82 16.82
C ASP A 221 5.27 16.16 16.08
N SER A 222 6.43 16.19 16.75
CA SER A 222 7.73 16.54 16.16
C SER A 222 8.84 15.50 16.33
N ALA A 223 8.62 14.40 17.05
CA ALA A 223 9.66 13.40 17.33
C ALA A 223 9.45 12.11 16.53
N GLN A 224 10.52 11.36 16.27
CA GLN A 224 10.41 10.05 15.61
C GLN A 224 9.91 9.00 16.61
N PRO A 225 9.00 8.08 16.20
CA PRO A 225 8.63 6.96 17.05
C PRO A 225 9.86 6.15 17.47
N ARG A 226 9.87 5.66 18.71
CA ARG A 226 10.94 4.77 19.19
C ARG A 226 10.46 3.33 19.14
N VAL A 227 11.23 2.47 18.49
CA VAL A 227 10.88 1.06 18.28
C VAL A 227 11.78 0.17 19.11
N ARG A 228 11.18 -0.82 19.77
CA ARG A 228 11.86 -1.83 20.58
C ARG A 228 11.40 -3.22 20.17
N LEU A 229 12.34 -4.11 19.85
CA LEU A 229 12.05 -5.52 19.65
C LEU A 229 11.76 -6.17 21.02
N LEU A 230 10.66 -6.90 21.11
CA LEU A 230 10.28 -7.65 22.31
C LEU A 230 10.75 -9.11 22.21
N PRO A 231 11.10 -9.76 23.34
CA PRO A 231 11.60 -11.14 23.34
C PRO A 231 10.49 -12.20 23.14
N TYR A 232 9.23 -11.78 22.98
CA TYR A 232 8.09 -12.69 22.86
C TYR A 232 7.76 -12.92 21.39
N HIS A 233 8.23 -14.04 20.84
CA HIS A 233 7.89 -14.45 19.48
C HIS A 233 6.53 -15.17 19.47
N VAL A 234 5.60 -14.76 18.60
CA VAL A 234 4.32 -15.46 18.39
C VAL A 234 4.62 -16.92 18.02
N PRO A 235 3.95 -17.93 18.59
CA PRO A 235 4.30 -19.35 18.40
C PRO A 235 3.81 -19.91 17.05
N ILE A 236 4.04 -19.17 15.97
CA ILE A 236 3.86 -19.62 14.59
C ILE A 236 4.99 -20.56 14.18
N ASN A 237 4.67 -21.58 13.37
CA ASN A 237 5.62 -22.62 12.96
C ASN A 237 5.68 -22.86 11.45
N GLY A 238 5.59 -21.80 10.64
CA GLY A 238 5.68 -21.89 9.16
C GLY A 238 6.94 -22.61 8.65
N ASP A 239 8.08 -22.50 9.36
CA ASP A 239 9.30 -23.24 9.01
C ASP A 239 9.12 -24.77 9.15
N ALA A 240 8.27 -25.24 10.07
CA ALA A 240 7.95 -26.66 10.18
C ALA A 240 7.08 -27.16 9.02
N PHE A 241 6.18 -26.30 8.52
CA PHE A 241 5.41 -26.56 7.31
C PHE A 241 6.31 -26.58 6.07
N ALA A 242 7.24 -25.63 5.94
CA ALA A 242 8.23 -25.61 4.86
C ALA A 242 9.06 -26.91 4.79
N ARG A 243 9.52 -27.41 5.94
CA ARG A 243 10.27 -28.68 6.03
C ARG A 243 9.45 -29.90 5.63
N ALA A 244 8.13 -29.89 5.80
CA ALA A 244 7.26 -30.99 5.38
C ALA A 244 7.23 -31.18 3.85
N ASP A 245 7.65 -30.16 3.09
CA ASP A 245 7.78 -30.16 1.63
C ASP A 245 9.25 -30.24 1.16
N GLY A 246 10.18 -30.53 2.07
CA GLY A 246 11.62 -30.56 1.77
C GLY A 246 12.25 -29.18 1.53
N GLN A 247 11.56 -28.08 1.86
CA GLN A 247 12.12 -26.73 1.80
C GLN A 247 13.01 -26.44 3.02
N THR A 248 14.05 -25.61 2.85
CA THR A 248 15.03 -25.29 3.91
C THR A 248 14.53 -24.26 4.92
N GLY A 249 13.38 -23.62 4.67
CA GLY A 249 12.71 -22.64 5.55
C GLY A 249 11.70 -21.79 4.77
N VAL A 250 11.01 -20.87 5.47
CA VAL A 250 10.14 -19.90 4.79
C VAL A 250 10.99 -18.83 4.09
N SER A 251 10.80 -18.65 2.78
CA SER A 251 11.45 -17.61 1.99
C SER A 251 10.42 -16.64 1.40
N SER A 252 10.79 -15.38 1.16
CA SER A 252 9.88 -14.40 0.55
C SER A 252 9.45 -14.84 -0.85
N PRO A 253 8.19 -14.57 -1.27
CA PRO A 253 7.61 -15.20 -2.45
C PRO A 253 8.29 -14.77 -3.77
N PRO A 254 8.35 -15.66 -4.78
CA PRO A 254 8.46 -15.25 -6.17
C PRO A 254 7.25 -14.37 -6.55
N VAL A 255 7.51 -13.30 -7.30
CA VAL A 255 6.49 -12.37 -7.82
C VAL A 255 5.90 -12.95 -9.11
N ASP A 256 5.15 -14.04 -9.01
CA ASP A 256 4.12 -14.40 -10.01
C ASP A 256 3.25 -15.53 -9.47
N THR A 257 2.00 -15.25 -9.14
CA THR A 257 0.99 -16.27 -8.81
C THR A 257 -0.16 -16.22 -9.81
N THR A 258 0.14 -15.95 -11.08
CA THR A 258 -0.83 -16.25 -12.13
C THR A 258 -1.02 -17.77 -12.20
N PRO A 259 -2.25 -18.29 -12.06
CA PRO A 259 -2.53 -19.69 -12.35
C PRO A 259 -2.25 -19.90 -13.83
N VAL A 260 -1.19 -20.65 -14.15
CA VAL A 260 -0.97 -21.13 -15.51
C VAL A 260 -1.99 -22.24 -15.73
N GLU A 261 -3.05 -21.95 -16.48
CA GLU A 261 -3.95 -22.98 -16.98
C GLU A 261 -3.13 -24.02 -17.76
N GLY A 262 -3.22 -25.29 -17.34
CA GLY A 262 -3.00 -26.41 -18.26
C GLY A 262 -1.83 -27.36 -17.99
N ASN A 263 -1.05 -27.23 -16.91
CA ASN A 263 0.00 -28.24 -16.62
C ASN A 263 -0.18 -28.87 -15.24
N ALA A 264 -0.15 -30.21 -15.20
CA ALA A 264 -0.25 -31.02 -14.00
C ALA A 264 0.78 -30.59 -12.93
N GLU A 265 0.26 -29.95 -11.89
CA GLU A 265 0.64 -29.99 -10.48
C GLU A 265 2.11 -30.31 -10.16
N ILE A 266 2.93 -29.27 -10.05
CA ILE A 266 3.86 -29.25 -8.92
C ILE A 266 3.04 -28.67 -7.76
N GLU A 267 2.52 -29.54 -6.88
CA GLU A 267 1.92 -29.19 -5.58
C GLU A 267 2.97 -28.52 -4.67
N ARG A 268 3.50 -27.35 -5.04
CA ARG A 268 4.44 -26.63 -4.18
C ARG A 268 3.66 -26.06 -3.00
N LEU A 269 4.12 -26.36 -1.79
CA LEU A 269 3.63 -25.65 -0.62
C LEU A 269 4.08 -24.19 -0.69
N HIS A 270 3.24 -23.31 -0.14
CA HIS A 270 3.48 -21.87 0.00
C HIS A 270 3.64 -21.52 1.50
N PRO A 271 4.82 -21.77 2.11
CA PRO A 271 5.01 -21.54 3.53
C PRO A 271 4.90 -20.07 3.92
N GLU A 272 5.06 -19.15 2.97
CA GLU A 272 4.84 -17.71 3.16
C GLU A 272 3.40 -17.34 3.50
N TRP A 273 2.44 -18.26 3.31
CA TRP A 273 1.06 -18.07 3.74
C TRP A 273 0.82 -18.46 5.19
N PHE A 274 1.75 -19.19 5.83
CA PHE A 274 1.76 -19.35 7.29
C PHE A 274 2.32 -18.07 7.90
N ARG A 275 1.41 -17.21 8.34
CA ARG A 275 1.72 -15.91 8.91
C ARG A 275 0.87 -15.62 10.14
N VAL A 276 1.31 -14.65 10.94
CA VAL A 276 0.43 -13.96 11.89
C VAL A 276 -0.60 -13.17 11.08
N SER A 277 -1.86 -13.37 11.40
CA SER A 277 -3.00 -12.75 10.72
C SER A 277 -3.42 -11.45 11.41
N ASP A 278 -3.40 -11.45 12.76
CA ASP A 278 -3.82 -10.31 13.55
C ASP A 278 -3.18 -10.29 14.94
N LEU A 279 -3.19 -9.11 15.57
CA LEU A 279 -2.75 -8.88 16.94
C LEU A 279 -3.81 -8.05 17.66
N LEU A 280 -4.20 -8.46 18.87
CA LEU A 280 -5.20 -7.76 19.69
C LEU A 280 -4.69 -7.64 21.13
N VAL A 281 -4.95 -6.49 21.77
CA VAL A 281 -4.58 -6.23 23.16
C VAL A 281 -5.83 -5.93 23.99
N GLN A 282 -5.94 -6.56 25.15
CA GLN A 282 -6.92 -6.22 26.19
C GLN A 282 -6.18 -5.66 27.41
N GLU A 283 -6.54 -4.44 27.82
CA GLU A 283 -5.99 -3.79 29.00
C GLU A 283 -6.85 -4.10 30.24
N LEU A 284 -6.23 -4.59 31.30
CA LEU A 284 -6.84 -5.05 32.55
C LEU A 284 -6.18 -4.32 33.74
N GLY A 285 -6.21 -2.99 33.72
CA GLY A 285 -5.48 -2.15 34.66
C GLY A 285 -3.97 -2.22 34.42
N GLN A 286 -3.21 -2.76 35.38
CA GLN A 286 -1.75 -2.92 35.23
C GLN A 286 -1.35 -4.18 34.46
N ARG A 287 -2.31 -5.06 34.15
CA ARG A 287 -2.09 -6.28 33.38
C ARG A 287 -2.63 -6.11 31.98
N ILE A 288 -2.06 -6.83 31.04
CA ILE A 288 -2.56 -6.90 29.67
C ILE A 288 -2.64 -8.35 29.22
N ARG A 289 -3.53 -8.60 28.27
CA ARG A 289 -3.54 -9.80 27.44
C ARG A 289 -3.22 -9.40 26.01
N ILE A 290 -2.27 -10.12 25.40
CA ILE A 290 -1.92 -9.99 23.99
C ILE A 290 -2.38 -11.28 23.32
N PHE A 291 -3.28 -11.16 22.36
CA PHE A 291 -3.78 -12.23 21.53
C PHE A 291 -3.14 -12.13 20.14
N ALA A 292 -2.72 -13.25 19.59
CA ALA A 292 -2.23 -13.35 18.22
C ALA A 292 -2.94 -14.49 17.51
N SER A 293 -3.57 -14.20 16.37
CA SER A 293 -4.13 -15.20 15.47
C SER A 293 -3.11 -15.56 14.40
N HIS A 294 -2.96 -16.86 14.14
CA HIS A 294 -1.99 -17.35 13.17
C HIS A 294 -2.29 -18.79 12.76
N LEU A 295 -1.79 -19.18 11.59
CA LEU A 295 -1.80 -20.58 11.20
C LEU A 295 -0.79 -21.40 12.01
N PHE A 296 -1.17 -22.65 12.30
CA PHE A 296 -0.30 -23.60 12.99
C PHE A 296 -0.34 -24.97 12.31
N TRP A 297 0.85 -25.55 12.09
CA TRP A 297 1.04 -26.83 11.41
C TRP A 297 1.28 -27.99 12.38
N TYR A 298 0.53 -29.07 12.21
CA TYR A 298 0.73 -30.35 12.89
C TYR A 298 1.42 -31.35 11.97
N ALA A 299 2.76 -31.44 12.09
CA ALA A 299 3.56 -32.29 11.22
C ALA A 299 3.21 -33.79 11.28
N LYS A 300 2.84 -34.28 12.48
CA LYS A 300 2.47 -35.69 12.67
C LYS A 300 1.21 -36.07 11.90
N ASP A 301 0.22 -35.18 11.92
CA ASP A 301 -1.10 -35.41 11.35
C ASP A 301 -1.22 -34.84 9.92
N SER A 302 -0.19 -34.14 9.44
CA SER A 302 -0.13 -33.48 8.14
C SER A 302 -1.30 -32.53 7.88
N CYS A 303 -1.69 -31.78 8.92
CA CYS A 303 -2.83 -30.86 8.89
C CYS A 303 -2.49 -29.53 9.58
N TRP A 304 -3.32 -28.51 9.36
CA TRP A 304 -3.16 -27.19 9.95
C TRP A 304 -4.48 -26.64 10.51
N VAL A 305 -4.35 -25.65 11.38
CA VAL A 305 -5.46 -24.92 12.02
C VAL A 305 -5.19 -23.43 12.03
N GLU A 306 -6.26 -22.63 12.10
CA GLU A 306 -6.21 -21.26 12.60
C GLU A 306 -6.16 -21.32 14.13
N ARG A 307 -5.14 -20.71 14.73
CA ARG A 307 -4.89 -20.74 16.18
C ARG A 307 -4.91 -19.33 16.75
N VAL A 308 -5.52 -19.17 17.91
CA VAL A 308 -5.33 -17.98 18.75
C VAL A 308 -4.40 -18.34 19.90
N SER A 309 -3.29 -17.62 20.00
CA SER A 309 -2.34 -17.70 21.10
C SER A 309 -2.48 -16.49 22.01
N LEU A 310 -2.35 -16.70 23.32
CA LEU A 310 -2.52 -15.70 24.37
C LEU A 310 -1.24 -15.58 25.21
N LEU A 311 -0.76 -14.35 25.38
CA LEU A 311 0.28 -13.94 26.32
C LEU A 311 -0.33 -12.99 27.35
N GLU A 312 -0.18 -13.26 28.64
CA GLU A 312 -0.74 -12.42 29.71
C GLU A 312 0.32 -12.11 30.76
N GLY A 313 0.46 -10.84 31.12
CA GLY A 313 1.46 -10.37 32.07
C GLY A 313 1.20 -8.95 32.54
N TYR A 314 2.15 -8.40 33.31
CA TYR A 314 2.12 -6.98 33.66
C TYR A 314 2.51 -6.13 32.44
N GLN A 315 1.79 -5.04 32.20
CA GLN A 315 2.01 -4.16 31.05
C GLN A 315 3.47 -3.72 30.98
N GLN A 316 4.01 -3.23 32.09
CA GLN A 316 5.39 -2.76 32.17
C GLN A 316 6.40 -3.86 31.81
N ALA A 317 6.25 -5.08 32.34
CA ALA A 317 7.18 -6.18 32.08
C ALA A 317 7.13 -6.64 30.60
N LEU A 318 5.93 -6.65 30.01
CA LEU A 318 5.74 -7.02 28.61
C LEU A 318 6.24 -5.95 27.64
N THR A 319 6.00 -4.66 27.89
CA THR A 319 6.48 -3.58 27.01
C THR A 319 7.98 -3.30 27.17
N GLU A 320 8.55 -3.57 28.34
CA GLU A 320 10.00 -3.47 28.55
C GLU A 320 10.78 -4.69 28.03
N GLY A 321 10.10 -5.82 27.83
CA GLY A 321 10.73 -7.09 27.45
C GLY A 321 11.51 -7.75 28.59
N SER A 322 11.16 -7.44 29.84
CA SER A 322 11.79 -7.97 31.06
C SER A 322 11.03 -9.14 31.70
N GLY A 323 9.84 -9.43 31.17
CA GLY A 323 8.97 -10.51 31.62
C GLY A 323 9.44 -11.93 31.24
N THR A 324 8.91 -12.93 31.95
CA THR A 324 9.17 -14.36 31.75
C THR A 324 7.93 -15.12 31.27
N GLU A 325 6.91 -14.38 30.85
CA GLU A 325 5.64 -14.91 30.39
C GLU A 325 5.79 -15.73 29.11
N HIS A 326 4.94 -16.74 28.96
CA HIS A 326 4.94 -17.64 27.82
C HIS A 326 3.57 -17.65 27.15
N TRP A 327 3.58 -17.83 25.82
CA TRP A 327 2.37 -18.01 25.05
C TRP A 327 1.67 -19.32 25.44
N LYS A 328 0.35 -19.24 25.60
CA LYS A 328 -0.54 -20.41 25.69
C LYS A 328 -1.48 -20.43 24.49
N THR A 329 -1.89 -21.63 24.06
CA THR A 329 -2.95 -21.77 23.06
C THR A 329 -4.29 -21.49 23.73
N LEU A 330 -5.05 -20.53 23.20
CA LEU A 330 -6.40 -20.22 23.65
C LEU A 330 -7.43 -20.99 22.83
N PHE A 331 -7.29 -21.01 21.50
CA PHE A 331 -8.27 -21.60 20.60
C PHE A 331 -7.60 -22.19 19.36
N GLU A 332 -8.20 -23.24 18.80
CA GLU A 332 -7.86 -23.80 17.49
C GLU A 332 -9.13 -24.12 16.70
N SER A 333 -9.11 -23.78 15.40
CA SER A 333 -10.17 -24.14 14.47
C SER A 333 -10.32 -25.65 14.34
N THR A 334 -11.56 -26.11 14.19
CA THR A 334 -11.90 -27.52 13.99
C THR A 334 -12.72 -27.74 12.71
N PRO A 335 -12.52 -28.86 12.00
CA PRO A 335 -11.48 -29.88 12.21
C PRO A 335 -10.09 -29.37 11.78
N CYS A 336 -9.02 -30.11 12.09
CA CYS A 336 -7.70 -29.83 11.51
C CYS A 336 -7.72 -30.13 10.00
N LEU A 337 -7.44 -29.14 9.16
CA LEU A 337 -7.52 -29.30 7.70
C LEU A 337 -6.26 -29.94 7.14
N SER A 338 -6.44 -31.05 6.43
CA SER A 338 -5.33 -31.76 5.79
C SER A 338 -4.71 -30.92 4.67
N ALA A 339 -3.38 -30.90 4.60
CA ALA A 339 -2.67 -30.34 3.45
C ALA A 339 -2.72 -31.28 2.22
N LYS A 340 -3.08 -32.55 2.39
CA LYS A 340 -3.10 -33.55 1.31
C LYS A 340 -4.44 -34.27 1.23
N GLY A 341 -4.80 -34.74 0.04
CA GLY A 341 -5.94 -35.64 -0.16
C GLY A 341 -6.99 -35.10 -1.15
N PRO A 342 -8.09 -35.84 -1.38
CA PRO A 342 -9.04 -35.59 -2.47
C PRO A 342 -9.89 -34.33 -2.31
N ASN A 343 -9.69 -33.57 -1.22
CA ASN A 343 -10.50 -32.43 -0.86
C ASN A 343 -10.07 -31.13 -1.56
N ARG A 344 -9.06 -31.18 -2.43
CA ARG A 344 -8.62 -30.07 -3.29
C ARG A 344 -8.71 -30.50 -4.75
N ARG A 345 -9.30 -29.66 -5.61
CA ARG A 345 -9.45 -29.93 -7.05
C ARG A 345 -8.37 -29.29 -7.93
N HIS A 346 -7.66 -28.27 -7.43
CA HIS A 346 -6.73 -27.44 -8.22
C HIS A 346 -5.29 -27.45 -7.68
N GLY A 347 -4.85 -28.53 -7.02
CA GLY A 347 -3.44 -28.74 -6.68
C GLY A 347 -2.77 -27.75 -5.72
N ILE A 348 -3.52 -26.86 -5.06
CA ILE A 348 -3.00 -25.97 -3.99
C ILE A 348 -3.44 -26.52 -2.62
N PRO A 349 -2.52 -27.11 -1.83
CA PRO A 349 -2.78 -27.70 -0.52
C PRO A 349 -3.43 -26.76 0.50
N VAL A 350 -2.88 -25.56 0.64
CA VAL A 350 -3.25 -24.59 1.68
C VAL A 350 -3.39 -23.22 1.02
N VAL A 351 -4.51 -22.52 1.21
CA VAL A 351 -4.74 -21.18 0.64
C VAL A 351 -4.76 -20.15 1.77
N GLY A 352 -3.63 -20.02 2.49
CA GLY A 352 -3.57 -19.31 3.77
C GLY A 352 -3.85 -17.80 3.69
N TYR A 353 -3.70 -17.18 2.52
CA TYR A 353 -4.10 -15.78 2.33
C TYR A 353 -5.63 -15.56 2.41
N MET A 354 -6.42 -16.64 2.31
CA MET A 354 -7.87 -16.65 2.51
C MET A 354 -8.27 -17.06 3.95
N GLY A 355 -7.37 -16.95 4.93
CA GLY A 355 -7.61 -17.44 6.28
C GLY A 355 -8.43 -16.52 7.20
N GLY A 356 -8.69 -15.28 6.79
CA GLY A 356 -9.20 -14.27 7.71
C GLY A 356 -8.23 -14.03 8.87
N GLY A 357 -8.67 -14.37 10.09
CA GLY A 357 -7.86 -14.33 11.30
C GLY A 357 -8.01 -13.04 12.10
N ARG A 358 -8.84 -12.09 11.66
CA ARG A 358 -9.08 -10.84 12.39
C ARG A 358 -9.82 -11.10 13.71
N MET A 359 -9.41 -10.40 14.76
CA MET A 359 -9.95 -10.50 16.11
C MET A 359 -10.53 -9.16 16.59
N ALA A 360 -11.53 -9.22 17.46
CA ALA A 360 -12.04 -8.05 18.18
C ALA A 360 -12.59 -8.47 19.55
N LEU A 361 -12.45 -7.64 20.58
CA LEU A 361 -13.10 -7.87 21.86
C LEU A 361 -14.59 -7.55 21.72
N LEU A 362 -15.45 -8.51 22.06
CA LEU A 362 -16.89 -8.27 22.16
C LEU A 362 -17.24 -7.66 23.52
N ASP A 363 -16.60 -8.18 24.56
CA ASP A 363 -16.73 -7.77 25.95
C ASP A 363 -15.49 -8.25 26.74
N ASP A 364 -15.48 -8.12 28.07
CA ASP A 364 -14.33 -8.47 28.91
C ASP A 364 -14.01 -9.98 28.93
N GLU A 365 -15.00 -10.82 28.62
CA GLU A 365 -14.92 -12.28 28.71
C GLU A 365 -14.86 -12.94 27.34
N HIS A 366 -15.26 -12.23 26.28
CA HIS A 366 -15.42 -12.81 24.94
C HIS A 366 -14.68 -12.06 23.84
N LEU A 367 -14.04 -12.87 23.01
CA LEU A 367 -13.32 -12.52 21.80
C LEU A 367 -14.15 -12.95 20.57
N LEU A 368 -14.18 -12.14 19.52
CA LEU A 368 -14.60 -12.57 18.19
C LEU A 368 -13.38 -12.89 17.33
N LEU A 369 -13.43 -14.00 16.60
CA LEU A 369 -12.41 -14.41 15.63
C LEU A 369 -13.07 -14.67 14.28
N THR A 370 -12.53 -14.08 13.23
CA THR A 370 -12.88 -14.46 11.85
C THR A 370 -12.00 -15.61 11.38
N VAL A 371 -12.62 -16.58 10.70
CA VAL A 371 -11.92 -17.73 10.10
C VAL A 371 -12.44 -17.88 8.68
N GLY A 372 -11.56 -17.69 7.71
CA GLY A 372 -11.91 -17.83 6.29
C GLY A 372 -12.17 -19.28 5.88
N ASP A 373 -12.60 -19.46 4.63
CA ASP A 373 -12.92 -20.76 4.08
C ASP A 373 -11.71 -21.49 3.46
N PHE A 374 -10.58 -20.79 3.33
CA PHE A 374 -9.34 -21.28 2.72
C PHE A 374 -9.53 -21.90 1.33
N GLY A 375 -10.52 -21.45 0.55
CA GLY A 375 -10.86 -21.99 -0.77
C GLY A 375 -11.57 -23.35 -0.72
N PHE A 376 -12.17 -23.73 0.41
CA PHE A 376 -13.12 -24.84 0.51
C PHE A 376 -14.53 -24.33 0.20
N ASP A 377 -14.70 -23.82 -1.03
CA ASP A 377 -15.87 -23.09 -1.51
C ASP A 377 -16.83 -23.96 -2.36
N GLY A 378 -16.57 -25.26 -2.50
CA GLY A 378 -17.36 -26.16 -3.33
C GLY A 378 -17.09 -26.05 -4.84
N VAL A 379 -16.16 -25.19 -5.27
CA VAL A 379 -15.67 -25.03 -6.65
C VAL A 379 -14.22 -25.51 -6.71
N ALA A 380 -13.34 -24.91 -5.92
CA ALA A 380 -11.94 -25.30 -5.78
C ALA A 380 -11.74 -26.56 -4.90
N SER A 381 -12.79 -26.93 -4.17
CA SER A 381 -12.91 -28.13 -3.34
C SER A 381 -14.27 -28.79 -3.58
N PRO A 382 -14.44 -30.11 -3.38
CA PRO A 382 -15.77 -30.70 -3.27
C PRO A 382 -16.57 -30.22 -2.04
N TRP A 383 -15.93 -29.61 -1.04
CA TRP A 383 -16.58 -29.15 0.20
C TRP A 383 -16.83 -27.65 0.17
N ALA A 384 -17.99 -27.23 0.70
CA ALA A 384 -18.36 -25.84 0.91
C ALA A 384 -18.49 -25.58 2.42
N VAL A 385 -17.37 -25.31 3.09
CA VAL A 385 -17.29 -25.32 4.57
C VAL A 385 -18.05 -24.15 5.21
N SER A 386 -18.18 -23.03 4.50
CA SER A 386 -18.83 -21.81 5.00
C SER A 386 -20.30 -22.01 5.40
N GLN A 387 -20.99 -22.96 4.77
CA GLN A 387 -22.40 -23.30 5.05
C GLN A 387 -22.56 -24.46 6.04
N ASP A 388 -21.50 -25.23 6.31
CA ASP A 388 -21.52 -26.30 7.29
C ASP A 388 -21.26 -25.74 8.69
N LEU A 389 -22.22 -25.94 9.60
CA LEU A 389 -22.20 -25.44 10.98
C LEU A 389 -21.47 -26.36 11.95
N THR A 390 -20.93 -27.49 11.47
CA THR A 390 -20.17 -28.44 12.30
C THR A 390 -18.67 -28.13 12.34
N ASN A 391 -18.22 -27.11 11.62
CA ASN A 391 -16.83 -26.70 11.53
C ASN A 391 -16.63 -25.19 11.79
N SER A 392 -15.37 -24.78 11.90
CA SER A 392 -14.94 -23.42 12.22
C SER A 392 -14.73 -22.50 11.01
N TYR A 393 -14.79 -23.01 9.78
CA TYR A 393 -14.31 -22.33 8.58
C TYR A 393 -15.40 -21.57 7.84
N GLY A 394 -15.05 -20.40 7.30
CA GLY A 394 -16.01 -19.45 6.72
C GLY A 394 -17.00 -18.92 7.75
N LYS A 395 -16.51 -18.62 8.96
CA LYS A 395 -17.29 -18.19 10.13
C LYS A 395 -16.66 -16.98 10.81
N THR A 396 -17.49 -16.24 11.54
CA THR A 396 -17.03 -15.49 12.72
C THR A 396 -17.42 -16.30 13.95
N LEU A 397 -16.45 -16.55 14.83
CA LEU A 397 -16.60 -17.32 16.07
C LEU A 397 -16.60 -16.39 17.26
N LYS A 398 -17.43 -16.67 18.27
CA LYS A 398 -17.35 -16.07 19.61
C LYS A 398 -16.64 -17.06 20.53
N ILE A 399 -15.52 -16.63 21.12
CA ILE A 399 -14.61 -17.43 21.95
C ILE A 399 -14.64 -16.89 23.38
N ASP A 400 -14.84 -17.77 24.35
CA ASP A 400 -14.67 -17.48 25.78
C ASP A 400 -13.18 -17.44 26.11
N ILE A 401 -12.70 -16.31 26.65
CA ILE A 401 -11.28 -16.07 26.94
C ILE A 401 -10.79 -16.94 28.11
N LYS A 402 -11.69 -17.42 28.97
CA LYS A 402 -11.35 -18.22 30.15
C LYS A 402 -10.83 -19.59 29.78
N ASP A 403 -11.50 -20.29 28.87
CA ASP A 403 -11.24 -21.69 28.55
C ASP A 403 -11.10 -21.99 27.05
N GLY A 404 -11.31 -21.00 26.18
CA GLY A 404 -11.22 -21.16 24.73
C GLY A 404 -12.46 -21.80 24.09
N ALA A 405 -13.52 -22.06 24.85
CA ALA A 405 -14.77 -22.58 24.30
C ALA A 405 -15.31 -21.61 23.26
N SER A 406 -15.78 -22.13 22.13
CA SER A 406 -16.25 -21.31 21.02
C SER A 406 -17.65 -21.71 20.54
N LYS A 407 -18.35 -20.73 19.98
CA LYS A 407 -19.59 -20.94 19.23
C LYS A 407 -19.57 -20.11 17.95
N ILE A 408 -20.31 -20.55 16.94
CA ILE A 408 -20.49 -19.77 15.71
C ILE A 408 -21.30 -18.52 16.06
N PHE A 409 -20.72 -17.35 15.79
CA PHE A 409 -21.41 -16.07 15.87
C PHE A 409 -22.15 -15.77 14.57
N THR A 410 -21.48 -15.92 13.41
CA THR A 410 -22.11 -15.81 12.08
C THR A 410 -21.46 -16.79 11.09
N SER A 411 -22.18 -17.14 10.03
CA SER A 411 -21.73 -18.09 9.01
C SER A 411 -21.86 -17.55 7.59
N GLY A 412 -21.37 -18.32 6.62
CA GLY A 412 -21.48 -17.97 5.20
C GLY A 412 -20.51 -16.88 4.76
N HIS A 413 -19.28 -16.94 5.29
CA HIS A 413 -18.21 -15.99 4.97
C HIS A 413 -17.14 -16.63 4.08
N ARG A 414 -16.45 -15.82 3.29
CA ARG A 414 -15.34 -16.25 2.43
C ARG A 414 -13.99 -15.99 3.08
N ASN A 415 -13.64 -14.72 3.24
CA ASN A 415 -12.33 -14.29 3.73
C ASN A 415 -12.41 -12.92 4.42
N GLN A 416 -12.91 -12.92 5.65
CA GLN A 416 -13.07 -11.70 6.44
C GLN A 416 -11.69 -11.21 6.94
N GLN A 417 -11.21 -10.09 6.40
CA GLN A 417 -9.91 -9.51 6.74
C GLN A 417 -10.01 -8.40 7.80
N GLY A 418 -11.20 -7.80 7.95
CA GLY A 418 -11.47 -6.77 8.95
C GLY A 418 -12.64 -7.15 9.86
N LEU A 419 -12.55 -6.68 11.10
CA LEU A 419 -13.49 -6.92 12.18
C LEU A 419 -13.30 -5.80 13.21
N PHE A 420 -14.38 -5.16 13.62
CA PHE A 420 -14.36 -4.07 14.59
C PHE A 420 -15.68 -4.00 15.35
N VAL A 421 -15.61 -3.78 16.67
CA VAL A 421 -16.80 -3.52 17.49
C VAL A 421 -16.93 -2.01 17.66
N GLY A 422 -17.97 -1.44 17.05
CA GLY A 422 -18.30 -0.03 17.10
C GLY A 422 -18.72 0.43 18.49
N SER A 423 -18.63 1.74 18.71
CA SER A 423 -19.03 2.41 19.95
C SER A 423 -20.52 2.25 20.29
N ASP A 424 -21.34 1.94 19.29
CA ASP A 424 -22.77 1.64 19.43
C ASP A 424 -23.08 0.13 19.58
N GLY A 425 -22.04 -0.70 19.70
CA GLY A 425 -22.13 -2.15 19.82
C GLY A 425 -22.33 -2.89 18.49
N ARG A 426 -22.40 -2.20 17.35
CA ARG A 426 -22.43 -2.88 16.04
C ARG A 426 -21.08 -3.50 15.73
N ILE A 427 -21.10 -4.69 15.16
CA ILE A 427 -19.89 -5.39 14.75
C ILE A 427 -19.74 -5.21 13.24
N TRP A 428 -18.69 -4.52 12.82
CA TRP A 428 -18.36 -4.30 11.42
C TRP A 428 -17.35 -5.34 10.95
N SER A 429 -17.51 -5.83 9.73
CA SER A 429 -16.55 -6.74 9.11
C SER A 429 -16.36 -6.38 7.64
N THR A 430 -15.15 -6.60 7.14
CA THR A 430 -14.83 -6.49 5.71
C THR A 430 -14.26 -7.80 5.21
N GLU A 431 -14.67 -8.21 4.02
CA GLU A 431 -14.20 -9.47 3.43
C GLU A 431 -13.88 -9.37 1.95
N HIS A 432 -13.02 -10.27 1.49
CA HIS A 432 -12.72 -10.42 0.06
C HIS A 432 -13.76 -11.28 -0.62
N GLY A 433 -14.35 -10.75 -1.70
CA GLY A 433 -15.07 -11.55 -2.69
C GLY A 433 -14.12 -12.31 -3.61
N PRO A 434 -14.66 -13.07 -4.58
CA PRO A 434 -13.87 -13.66 -5.66
C PRO A 434 -13.39 -12.58 -6.64
N LYS A 435 -13.72 -12.66 -7.93
CA LYS A 435 -13.45 -11.55 -8.87
C LYS A 435 -14.54 -10.50 -8.71
N GLY A 436 -14.26 -9.47 -7.91
CA GLY A 436 -15.31 -8.53 -7.48
C GLY A 436 -16.05 -9.03 -6.25
N GLY A 437 -16.92 -8.18 -5.71
CA GLY A 437 -17.79 -8.57 -4.60
C GLY A 437 -17.10 -8.57 -3.24
N ASP A 438 -16.09 -7.72 -3.02
CA ASP A 438 -15.65 -7.46 -1.66
C ASP A 438 -16.78 -6.80 -0.90
N GLU A 439 -16.90 -7.03 0.40
CA GLU A 439 -18.07 -6.60 1.17
C GLU A 439 -17.71 -5.87 2.45
N LEU A 440 -18.58 -4.93 2.83
CA LEU A 440 -18.70 -4.39 4.18
C LEU A 440 -19.98 -4.97 4.79
N ASN A 441 -19.82 -5.67 5.89
CA ASN A 441 -20.88 -6.39 6.59
C ASN A 441 -21.09 -5.79 7.99
N ALA A 442 -22.36 -5.62 8.38
CA ALA A 442 -22.75 -5.42 9.77
C ALA A 442 -23.17 -6.79 10.34
N LEU A 443 -22.34 -7.36 11.21
CA LEU A 443 -22.52 -8.72 11.75
C LEU A 443 -23.67 -8.76 12.76
N LEU A 444 -24.57 -9.72 12.56
CA LEU A 444 -25.69 -9.99 13.46
C LEU A 444 -25.65 -11.47 13.86
N GLU A 445 -25.58 -11.74 15.18
CA GLU A 445 -25.48 -13.10 15.72
C GLU A 445 -26.54 -14.05 15.12
N GLY A 446 -26.12 -15.25 14.75
CA GLY A 446 -26.96 -16.28 14.12
C GLY A 446 -27.23 -16.08 12.63
N SER A 447 -26.78 -14.98 12.03
CA SER A 447 -27.03 -14.71 10.61
C SER A 447 -26.07 -15.46 9.68
N ASN A 448 -26.57 -15.76 8.47
CA ASN A 448 -25.84 -16.37 7.38
C ASN A 448 -25.67 -15.36 6.23
N TYR A 449 -24.42 -15.08 5.85
CA TYR A 449 -24.04 -14.12 4.82
C TYR A 449 -23.95 -14.73 3.41
N GLY A 450 -24.12 -16.05 3.31
CA GLY A 450 -24.49 -16.72 2.07
C GLY A 450 -23.35 -17.28 1.23
N TRP A 451 -22.10 -16.92 1.45
CA TRP A 451 -20.99 -17.55 0.72
C TRP A 451 -20.94 -19.07 0.96
N PRO A 452 -20.71 -19.91 -0.07
CA PRO A 452 -20.48 -19.60 -1.49
C PRO A 452 -21.75 -19.62 -2.36
N ASN A 453 -22.94 -19.68 -1.76
CA ASN A 453 -24.21 -19.78 -2.46
C ASN A 453 -24.76 -18.41 -2.91
N ALA A 454 -24.25 -17.32 -2.33
CA ALA A 454 -24.53 -15.93 -2.70
C ALA A 454 -23.22 -15.13 -2.75
N THR A 455 -23.10 -14.27 -3.76
CA THR A 455 -21.97 -13.35 -3.92
C THR A 455 -22.31 -12.32 -5.01
N TYR A 456 -21.76 -11.11 -4.90
CA TYR A 456 -21.77 -10.11 -5.98
C TYR A 456 -20.56 -10.25 -6.93
N GLY A 457 -19.61 -11.12 -6.61
CA GLY A 457 -18.44 -11.40 -7.44
C GLY A 457 -18.66 -12.57 -8.39
N THR A 458 -17.73 -12.76 -9.31
CA THR A 458 -17.76 -13.87 -10.28
C THR A 458 -16.53 -14.76 -10.14
N ASP A 459 -16.51 -15.91 -10.82
CA ASP A 459 -15.29 -16.69 -10.93
C ASP A 459 -14.22 -15.96 -11.77
N TYR A 460 -12.95 -16.23 -11.50
CA TYR A 460 -11.85 -15.62 -12.24
C TYR A 460 -11.85 -16.13 -13.68
N GLY A 461 -11.72 -15.22 -14.65
CA GLY A 461 -11.87 -15.56 -16.07
C GLY A 461 -13.32 -15.73 -16.55
N SER A 462 -14.30 -15.72 -15.63
CA SER A 462 -15.73 -15.82 -15.94
C SER A 462 -16.49 -14.52 -15.59
N TYR A 463 -17.76 -14.48 -15.98
CA TYR A 463 -18.78 -13.52 -15.54
C TYR A 463 -19.85 -14.18 -14.66
N HIS A 464 -19.62 -15.43 -14.25
CA HIS A 464 -20.53 -16.23 -13.46
C HIS A 464 -19.82 -16.85 -12.27
N TRP A 465 -20.51 -16.97 -11.13
CA TRP A 465 -20.07 -17.79 -10.01
C TRP A 465 -20.79 -19.15 -10.00
N PRO A 466 -20.08 -20.29 -10.15
CA PRO A 466 -20.70 -21.60 -10.37
C PRO A 466 -21.68 -22.09 -9.28
N ARG A 467 -21.57 -21.56 -8.06
CA ARG A 467 -22.43 -21.95 -6.93
C ARG A 467 -23.49 -20.93 -6.56
N ALA A 468 -23.51 -19.78 -7.23
CA ALA A 468 -24.54 -18.77 -6.97
C ALA A 468 -25.91 -19.38 -7.24
N THR A 469 -26.81 -19.29 -6.25
CA THR A 469 -28.21 -19.74 -6.42
C THR A 469 -28.93 -18.82 -7.40
N VAL A 470 -28.65 -17.52 -7.29
CA VAL A 470 -29.01 -16.48 -8.25
C VAL A 470 -27.78 -15.59 -8.43
N GLU A 471 -27.37 -15.36 -9.68
CA GLU A 471 -26.16 -14.59 -9.99
C GLU A 471 -26.27 -13.15 -9.50
N GLY A 472 -25.25 -12.66 -8.79
CA GLY A 472 -25.19 -11.26 -8.33
C GLY A 472 -26.24 -10.88 -7.29
N GLU A 473 -26.81 -11.85 -6.57
CA GLU A 473 -27.84 -11.63 -5.55
C GLU A 473 -27.53 -12.35 -4.24
N HIS A 474 -28.08 -11.80 -3.15
CA HIS A 474 -28.05 -12.37 -1.80
C HIS A 474 -29.43 -12.84 -1.33
N THR A 475 -30.29 -13.21 -2.28
CA THR A 475 -31.65 -13.66 -2.00
C THR A 475 -31.63 -14.87 -1.04
N GLY A 476 -32.29 -14.73 0.12
CA GLY A 476 -32.33 -15.75 1.17
C GLY A 476 -31.22 -15.66 2.22
N TYR A 477 -30.29 -14.70 2.09
CA TYR A 477 -29.17 -14.50 3.00
C TYR A 477 -29.15 -13.06 3.54
N ARG A 478 -28.30 -12.80 4.54
CA ARG A 478 -28.08 -11.45 5.05
C ARG A 478 -27.35 -10.62 3.98
N LEU A 479 -27.88 -9.45 3.66
CA LEU A 479 -27.25 -8.52 2.72
C LEU A 479 -26.03 -7.85 3.35
N PRO A 480 -24.94 -7.66 2.59
CA PRO A 480 -23.91 -6.73 2.99
C PRO A 480 -24.43 -5.29 2.99
N MET A 481 -23.82 -4.46 3.83
CA MET A 481 -24.09 -3.03 3.89
C MET A 481 -23.60 -2.31 2.63
N PHE A 482 -22.51 -2.81 2.04
CA PHE A 482 -21.92 -2.30 0.81
C PHE A 482 -21.08 -3.38 0.14
N SER A 483 -21.00 -3.36 -1.19
CA SER A 483 -20.11 -4.25 -1.94
C SER A 483 -19.32 -3.49 -3.01
N TRP A 484 -18.04 -3.83 -3.15
CA TRP A 484 -17.16 -3.27 -4.18
C TRP A 484 -17.08 -4.22 -5.38
N VAL A 485 -17.56 -3.73 -6.52
CA VAL A 485 -17.46 -4.39 -7.82
C VAL A 485 -16.88 -3.37 -8.82
N PRO A 486 -15.56 -3.40 -9.12
CA PRO A 486 -14.59 -4.46 -8.81
C PRO A 486 -14.04 -4.44 -7.37
N SER A 487 -13.44 -5.57 -6.95
CA SER A 487 -12.81 -5.75 -5.64
C SER A 487 -11.62 -4.83 -5.44
N ILE A 488 -11.58 -4.20 -4.26
CA ILE A 488 -10.50 -3.33 -3.80
C ILE A 488 -9.46 -4.08 -2.97
N GLY A 489 -9.67 -5.35 -2.63
CA GLY A 489 -8.84 -6.13 -1.72
C GLY A 489 -8.88 -5.53 -0.31
N THR A 490 -10.04 -5.55 0.34
CA THR A 490 -10.27 -4.98 1.68
C THR A 490 -9.30 -5.54 2.73
N SER A 491 -9.00 -4.77 3.78
CA SER A 491 -8.25 -5.26 4.94
C SER A 491 -8.96 -4.84 6.23
N ALA A 492 -8.34 -4.04 7.08
CA ALA A 492 -8.91 -3.58 8.34
C ALA A 492 -10.10 -2.63 8.14
N VAL A 493 -10.96 -2.60 9.16
CA VAL A 493 -12.02 -1.60 9.34
C VAL A 493 -11.94 -1.07 10.76
N ILE A 494 -12.11 0.24 10.96
CA ILE A 494 -12.30 0.85 12.28
C ILE A 494 -13.39 1.92 12.20
N GLU A 495 -13.95 2.29 13.35
CA GLU A 495 -14.72 3.52 13.52
C GLU A 495 -13.80 4.63 14.03
N VAL A 496 -13.93 5.85 13.50
CA VAL A 496 -13.25 7.03 14.05
C VAL A 496 -13.96 7.47 15.33
N GLN A 497 -13.27 7.39 16.46
CA GLN A 497 -13.82 7.65 17.78
C GLN A 497 -13.16 8.84 18.49
N GLU A 498 -11.86 9.07 18.24
CA GLU A 498 -11.09 10.06 18.97
C GLU A 498 -11.26 11.49 18.43
N GLY A 499 -10.76 12.47 19.18
CA GLY A 499 -11.03 13.89 18.95
C GLY A 499 -10.28 14.54 17.79
N LEU A 500 -9.31 13.86 17.17
CA LEU A 500 -8.44 14.48 16.14
C LEU A 500 -9.16 14.71 14.81
N PHE A 501 -10.18 13.90 14.49
CA PHE A 501 -10.99 14.04 13.28
C PHE A 501 -12.48 14.29 13.59
N PRO A 502 -12.87 15.45 14.17
CA PRO A 502 -14.25 15.70 14.56
C PRO A 502 -15.28 15.53 13.43
N ALA A 503 -14.93 15.91 12.20
CA ALA A 503 -15.81 15.80 11.04
C ALA A 503 -15.99 14.35 10.54
N TRP A 504 -15.09 13.44 10.93
CA TRP A 504 -15.14 12.02 10.60
C TRP A 504 -15.66 11.16 11.74
N ARG A 505 -16.00 11.76 12.89
CA ARG A 505 -16.47 11.00 14.06
C ARG A 505 -17.67 10.12 13.71
N HIS A 506 -17.59 8.84 14.07
CA HIS A 506 -18.54 7.77 13.72
C HIS A 506 -18.60 7.38 12.23
N ASP A 507 -17.71 7.92 11.38
CA ASP A 507 -17.48 7.34 10.05
C ASP A 507 -16.60 6.09 10.21
N LEU A 508 -16.78 5.13 9.29
CA LEU A 508 -15.90 3.98 9.19
C LEU A 508 -14.72 4.32 8.28
N LEU A 509 -13.54 3.82 8.64
CA LEU A 509 -12.40 3.77 7.73
C LEU A 509 -12.20 2.31 7.34
N VAL A 510 -12.18 2.02 6.04
CA VAL A 510 -11.91 0.70 5.48
C VAL A 510 -10.63 0.77 4.67
N SER A 511 -9.67 -0.10 4.95
CA SER A 511 -8.40 -0.11 4.23
C SER A 511 -8.38 -1.10 3.08
N SER A 512 -7.46 -0.88 2.13
CA SER A 512 -7.26 -1.73 0.96
C SER A 512 -5.80 -2.13 0.78
N LEU A 513 -5.59 -3.42 0.50
CA LEU A 513 -4.31 -3.99 0.11
C LEU A 513 -3.98 -3.69 -1.36
N ARG A 514 -4.95 -3.85 -2.27
CA ARG A 514 -4.74 -3.77 -3.73
C ARG A 514 -4.69 -2.33 -4.24
N GLU A 515 -5.62 -1.49 -3.80
CA GLU A 515 -5.74 -0.08 -4.21
C GLU A 515 -4.85 0.84 -3.38
N ALA A 516 -4.21 0.34 -2.32
CA ALA A 516 -3.32 1.13 -1.45
C ALA A 516 -3.98 2.44 -0.96
N THR A 517 -5.23 2.32 -0.51
CA THR A 517 -6.17 3.42 -0.24
C THR A 517 -6.95 3.15 1.05
N LEU A 518 -7.22 4.20 1.84
CA LEU A 518 -8.24 4.17 2.89
C LEU A 518 -9.55 4.72 2.31
N PHE A 519 -10.67 4.07 2.62
CA PHE A 519 -12.00 4.51 2.23
C PHE A 519 -12.72 5.01 3.48
N ARG A 520 -13.05 6.31 3.54
CA ARG A 520 -13.91 6.87 4.57
C ARG A 520 -15.37 6.68 4.17
N ILE A 521 -16.11 5.95 4.97
CA ILE A 521 -17.49 5.54 4.69
C ILE A 521 -18.41 6.16 5.73
N ARG A 522 -19.40 6.92 5.26
CA ARG A 522 -20.44 7.48 6.12
C ARG A 522 -21.72 6.68 6.01
N ILE A 523 -22.22 6.23 7.16
CA ILE A 523 -23.46 5.48 7.28
C ILE A 523 -24.55 6.38 7.89
N ARG A 524 -25.74 6.36 7.28
CA ARG A 524 -26.97 6.99 7.79
C ARG A 524 -28.15 6.06 7.56
N SER A 525 -28.96 5.82 8.61
CA SER A 525 -30.15 4.95 8.55
C SER A 525 -29.86 3.59 7.89
N ASP A 526 -28.77 2.94 8.32
CA ASP A 526 -28.31 1.63 7.82
C ASP A 526 -28.06 1.59 6.31
N ARG A 527 -27.58 2.70 5.76
CA ARG A 527 -27.12 2.79 4.37
C ARG A 527 -25.80 3.54 4.30
N VAL A 528 -24.90 3.05 3.46
CA VAL A 528 -23.74 3.84 3.03
C VAL A 528 -24.26 4.97 2.15
N ILE A 529 -24.11 6.21 2.62
CA ILE A 529 -24.52 7.40 1.87
C ILE A 529 -23.35 8.07 1.15
N TYR A 530 -22.11 7.73 1.53
CA TYR A 530 -20.92 8.37 1.02
C TYR A 530 -19.66 7.52 1.26
N THR A 531 -18.75 7.52 0.28
CA THR A 531 -17.45 6.83 0.32
C THR A 531 -16.36 7.73 -0.29
N GLU A 532 -15.35 8.11 0.49
CA GLU A 532 -14.19 8.90 0.03
C GLU A 532 -12.93 8.04 -0.06
N PRO A 533 -12.28 7.93 -1.22
CA PRO A 533 -10.97 7.33 -1.33
C PRO A 533 -9.86 8.30 -0.91
N ILE A 534 -9.00 7.85 0.01
CA ILE A 534 -7.81 8.55 0.53
C ILE A 534 -6.57 7.72 0.13
N PRO A 535 -5.92 8.04 -1.00
CA PRO A 535 -4.85 7.21 -1.55
C PRO A 535 -3.56 7.36 -0.74
N LEU A 536 -3.08 6.25 -0.17
CA LEU A 536 -1.85 6.18 0.65
C LEU A 536 -0.65 5.64 -0.14
N GLY A 537 -0.82 5.13 -1.36
CA GLY A 537 0.31 4.67 -2.20
C GLY A 537 1.16 3.53 -1.59
N CYS A 538 0.69 2.96 -0.48
CA CYS A 538 1.24 1.82 0.25
C CYS A 538 0.09 0.87 0.58
N SER A 539 0.29 -0.45 0.43
CA SER A 539 -0.73 -1.42 0.82
C SER A 539 -0.95 -1.38 2.33
N VAL A 540 -2.19 -1.26 2.77
CA VAL A 540 -2.51 -1.18 4.21
C VAL A 540 -2.84 -2.57 4.71
N ARG A 541 -1.97 -3.15 5.55
CA ARG A 541 -2.21 -4.45 6.20
C ARG A 541 -3.18 -4.28 7.35
N ASP A 542 -2.87 -3.32 8.22
CA ASP A 542 -3.62 -3.05 9.44
C ASP A 542 -3.45 -1.58 9.84
N PHE A 543 -4.38 -1.05 10.63
CA PHE A 543 -4.26 0.27 11.23
C PHE A 543 -5.15 0.41 12.47
N VAL A 544 -4.75 1.31 13.37
CA VAL A 544 -5.49 1.67 14.59
C VAL A 544 -5.55 3.19 14.74
N GLU A 545 -6.56 3.67 15.44
CA GLU A 545 -6.60 5.05 15.95
C GLU A 545 -5.89 5.08 17.32
N ALA A 546 -4.80 5.83 17.43
CA ALA A 546 -4.07 6.04 18.68
C ALA A 546 -4.87 6.92 19.64
N SER A 547 -4.51 6.96 20.92
CA SER A 547 -5.26 7.73 21.94
C SER A 547 -5.25 9.25 21.70
N ASP A 548 -4.30 9.77 20.92
CA ASP A 548 -4.27 11.17 20.48
C ASP A 548 -5.04 11.41 19.17
N GLY A 549 -5.68 10.37 18.65
CA GLY A 549 -6.49 10.35 17.44
C GLY A 549 -5.69 10.20 16.14
N LYS A 550 -4.36 10.08 16.18
CA LYS A 550 -3.57 9.80 14.97
C LYS A 550 -3.88 8.40 14.46
N LEU A 551 -3.94 8.23 13.14
CA LEU A 551 -4.03 6.89 12.56
C LEU A 551 -2.63 6.33 12.40
N VAL A 552 -2.40 5.18 13.01
CA VAL A 552 -1.14 4.43 12.91
C VAL A 552 -1.39 3.22 12.03
N ILE A 553 -0.59 3.08 10.99
CA ILE A 553 -0.81 2.12 9.91
C ILE A 553 0.42 1.22 9.78
N TRP A 554 0.16 -0.09 9.71
CA TRP A 554 1.14 -1.11 9.36
C TRP A 554 1.00 -1.50 7.88
N SER A 555 2.10 -1.41 7.14
CA SER A 555 2.15 -1.69 5.70
C SER A 555 3.23 -2.71 5.35
N ASP A 556 2.83 -3.76 4.63
CA ASP A 556 3.75 -4.77 4.07
C ASP A 556 4.78 -4.15 3.09
N SER A 557 4.48 -2.99 2.50
CA SER A 557 5.32 -2.33 1.48
C SER A 557 6.12 -1.14 2.01
N CYS A 558 5.66 -0.49 3.07
CA CYS A 558 6.17 0.80 3.51
C CYS A 558 6.56 0.87 4.99
N GLY A 559 6.30 -0.19 5.77
CA GLY A 559 6.56 -0.19 7.20
C GLY A 559 5.49 0.60 7.96
N LEU A 560 5.91 1.40 8.93
CA LEU A 560 5.02 2.19 9.76
C LEU A 560 4.65 3.50 9.06
N VAL A 561 3.36 3.83 9.03
CA VAL A 561 2.82 5.08 8.49
C VAL A 561 1.98 5.76 9.55
N LEU A 562 2.17 7.07 9.74
CA LEU A 562 1.37 7.91 10.62
C LEU A 562 0.55 8.89 9.77
N LEU A 563 -0.73 9.02 10.07
CA LEU A 563 -1.64 9.94 9.39
C LEU A 563 -2.35 10.84 10.40
N GLN A 564 -2.27 12.14 10.16
CA GLN A 564 -2.86 13.18 11.02
C GLN A 564 -3.30 14.39 10.19
N PRO A 565 -4.20 15.26 10.67
CA PRO A 565 -4.42 16.56 10.05
C PRO A 565 -3.14 17.41 10.11
N GLN A 566 -2.84 18.16 9.04
CA GLN A 566 -1.73 19.10 9.07
C GLN A 566 -1.95 20.19 10.13
N ALA A 567 -0.91 20.43 10.94
CA ALA A 567 -0.92 21.48 11.95
C ALA A 567 -1.09 22.90 11.36
N ILE A 568 -0.84 23.08 10.05
CA ILE A 568 -1.07 24.35 9.37
C ILE A 568 -2.56 24.49 9.05
N LYS A 569 -3.27 25.14 9.97
CA LYS A 569 -4.60 25.71 9.73
C LYS A 569 -4.49 26.86 8.71
N THR A 570 -4.43 26.53 7.42
CA THR A 570 -4.58 27.54 6.36
C THR A 570 -6.01 28.07 6.38
N GLY A 571 -6.22 29.28 5.86
CA GLY A 571 -7.57 29.82 5.77
C GLY A 571 -8.49 28.94 4.89
N GLU A 572 -7.94 28.27 3.87
CA GLU A 572 -8.66 27.30 3.05
C GLU A 572 -9.07 26.06 3.84
N SER A 573 -8.15 25.47 4.63
CA SER A 573 -8.46 24.25 5.40
C SER A 573 -9.50 24.53 6.49
N LEU A 574 -9.38 25.65 7.18
CA LEU A 574 -10.37 26.10 8.15
C LEU A 574 -11.72 26.41 7.50
N PHE A 575 -11.74 26.99 6.30
CA PHE A 575 -13.00 27.16 5.57
C PHE A 575 -13.64 25.81 5.23
N ASN A 576 -12.85 24.83 4.80
CA ASN A 576 -13.35 23.51 4.48
C ASN A 576 -13.93 22.80 5.70
N GLU A 577 -13.24 22.89 6.84
CA GLU A 577 -13.67 22.34 8.12
C GLU A 577 -15.00 22.96 8.61
N TRP A 578 -15.08 24.29 8.63
CA TRP A 578 -16.16 25.01 9.33
C TRP A 578 -17.31 25.46 8.43
N CYS A 579 -17.10 25.59 7.11
CA CYS A 579 -18.05 26.29 6.23
C CYS A 579 -18.44 25.48 4.98
N SER A 580 -17.58 24.61 4.44
CA SER A 580 -17.81 24.00 3.12
C SER A 580 -18.99 23.03 3.04
N GLY A 581 -19.44 22.48 4.18
CA GLY A 581 -20.65 21.65 4.24
C GLY A 581 -21.91 22.38 3.77
N CYS A 582 -21.97 23.71 3.99
CA CYS A 582 -23.13 24.54 3.65
C CYS A 582 -22.83 25.61 2.60
N HIS A 583 -21.57 26.04 2.46
CA HIS A 583 -21.17 27.15 1.61
C HIS A 583 -20.16 26.74 0.54
N GLN A 584 -19.97 27.60 -0.46
CA GLN A 584 -18.92 27.46 -1.47
C GLN A 584 -18.02 28.69 -1.47
N SER A 585 -16.74 28.47 -1.74
CA SER A 585 -15.69 29.49 -1.91
C SER A 585 -15.27 29.68 -3.37
N GLN A 586 -15.96 29.04 -4.32
CA GLN A 586 -15.71 29.15 -5.76
C GLN A 586 -17.03 29.26 -6.53
N LEU A 587 -17.01 29.89 -7.72
CA LEU A 587 -18.21 30.15 -8.54
C LEU A 587 -18.76 28.92 -9.29
N VAL A 588 -18.09 27.76 -9.21
CA VAL A 588 -18.29 26.63 -10.14
C VAL A 588 -19.68 25.98 -10.06
N SER A 589 -20.40 26.08 -8.93
CA SER A 589 -21.69 25.38 -8.77
C SER A 589 -22.83 26.15 -8.08
N GLY A 590 -22.76 27.49 -8.03
CA GLY A 590 -23.85 28.32 -7.49
C GLY A 590 -23.99 28.29 -5.96
N ASN A 591 -25.22 28.41 -5.45
CA ASN A 591 -25.55 28.40 -4.02
C ASN A 591 -25.80 26.96 -3.51
N ARG A 592 -25.60 26.68 -2.21
CA ARG A 592 -25.96 25.41 -1.55
C ARG A 592 -27.07 25.66 -0.51
N ILE A 593 -27.02 24.94 0.63
CA ILE A 593 -27.80 25.22 1.83
C ILE A 593 -27.61 26.69 2.25
N GLY A 594 -26.39 27.23 2.13
CA GLY A 594 -26.08 28.64 2.31
C GLY A 594 -25.69 29.34 0.99
N PRO A 595 -25.67 30.69 0.99
CA PRO A 595 -25.24 31.47 -0.15
C PRO A 595 -23.75 31.25 -0.44
N ASN A 596 -23.36 31.41 -1.71
CA ASN A 596 -21.95 31.45 -2.09
C ASN A 596 -21.21 32.62 -1.42
N LEU A 597 -19.98 32.38 -0.96
CA LEU A 597 -19.17 33.31 -0.17
C LEU A 597 -18.04 33.99 -0.97
N VAL A 598 -17.93 33.73 -2.27
CA VAL A 598 -17.00 34.45 -3.17
C VAL A 598 -17.29 35.96 -3.10
N GLY A 599 -16.24 36.74 -2.90
CA GLY A 599 -16.33 38.20 -2.79
C GLY A 599 -17.24 38.69 -1.66
N ILE A 600 -17.35 37.95 -0.55
CA ILE A 600 -18.25 38.33 0.55
C ILE A 600 -17.86 39.65 1.22
N ILE A 601 -16.57 39.95 1.34
CA ILE A 601 -16.11 41.20 1.95
C ILE A 601 -16.53 42.39 1.08
N ASN A 602 -17.08 43.41 1.71
CA ASN A 602 -17.73 44.59 1.10
C ASN A 602 -19.06 44.32 0.39
N ARG A 603 -19.52 43.06 0.28
CA ARG A 603 -20.86 42.75 -0.22
C ARG A 603 -21.92 43.22 0.80
N PRO A 604 -23.07 43.78 0.36
CA PRO A 604 -24.15 44.08 1.28
C PRO A 604 -24.64 42.81 2.01
N VAL A 605 -25.04 42.98 3.28
CA VAL A 605 -25.53 41.85 4.07
C VAL A 605 -26.83 41.33 3.45
N ALA A 606 -26.97 40.00 3.36
CA ALA A 606 -28.14 39.32 2.82
C ALA A 606 -28.56 39.76 1.39
N SER A 607 -27.58 39.98 0.51
CA SER A 607 -27.83 40.57 -0.82
C SER A 607 -27.32 39.75 -2.01
N LEU A 608 -26.93 38.48 -1.84
CA LEU A 608 -26.43 37.70 -2.98
C LEU A 608 -27.58 37.44 -3.98
N PRO A 609 -27.44 37.85 -5.25
CA PRO A 609 -28.44 37.56 -6.27
C PRO A 609 -28.67 36.05 -6.43
N GLY A 610 -29.92 35.63 -6.54
CA GLY A 610 -30.28 34.22 -6.72
C GLY A 610 -30.29 33.38 -5.44
N TYR A 611 -30.06 33.98 -4.25
CA TYR A 611 -30.28 33.31 -2.96
C TYR A 611 -31.45 33.99 -2.21
N THR A 612 -32.53 33.26 -1.98
CA THR A 612 -33.77 33.80 -1.38
C THR A 612 -33.89 33.56 0.13
N ASP A 613 -33.17 32.57 0.66
CA ASP A 613 -33.45 31.97 1.97
C ASP A 613 -32.73 32.68 3.13
N TYR A 614 -32.46 33.97 2.96
CA TYR A 614 -31.96 34.83 4.03
C TYR A 614 -33.03 35.06 5.09
N SER A 615 -32.66 34.84 6.36
CA SER A 615 -33.52 35.14 7.51
C SER A 615 -33.89 36.62 7.59
N VAL A 616 -35.08 36.90 8.14
CA VAL A 616 -35.56 38.28 8.37
C VAL A 616 -34.60 39.03 9.29
N SER A 617 -34.08 38.36 10.31
CA SER A 617 -33.14 38.94 11.27
C SER A 617 -31.81 39.34 10.63
N LEU A 618 -31.30 38.54 9.69
CA LEU A 618 -30.06 38.86 8.99
C LEU A 618 -30.27 39.99 7.96
N LYS A 619 -31.41 40.01 7.25
CA LYS A 619 -31.79 41.13 6.35
C LYS A 619 -31.85 42.46 7.11
N ALA A 620 -32.40 42.45 8.33
CA ALA A 620 -32.53 43.63 9.17
C ALA A 620 -31.18 44.24 9.63
N LYS A 621 -30.07 43.50 9.56
CA LYS A 621 -28.74 44.00 9.98
C LYS A 621 -28.19 45.09 9.06
N GLY A 622 -28.64 45.12 7.80
CA GLY A 622 -28.22 46.09 6.78
C GLY A 622 -26.70 46.22 6.59
N GLY A 623 -26.27 47.27 5.88
CA GLY A 623 -24.86 47.58 5.69
C GLY A 623 -24.11 46.57 4.81
N LYS A 624 -22.77 46.58 4.91
CA LYS A 624 -21.86 45.71 4.17
C LYS A 624 -21.09 44.80 5.13
N TRP A 625 -20.66 43.64 4.64
CA TRP A 625 -19.72 42.78 5.37
C TRP A 625 -18.35 43.45 5.45
N SER A 626 -17.91 43.75 6.67
CA SER A 626 -16.51 44.07 7.00
C SER A 626 -15.88 42.88 7.71
N ARG A 627 -14.55 42.88 7.91
CA ARG A 627 -13.87 41.84 8.72
C ARG A 627 -14.47 41.75 10.11
N GLU A 628 -14.73 42.88 10.75
CA GLU A 628 -15.24 42.93 12.12
C GLU A 628 -16.66 42.36 12.20
N ARG A 629 -17.52 42.70 11.23
CA ARG A 629 -18.90 42.17 11.19
C ARG A 629 -18.91 40.68 10.86
N LEU A 630 -18.02 40.23 9.97
CA LEU A 630 -17.92 38.83 9.62
C LEU A 630 -17.36 38.01 10.79
N ASP A 631 -16.36 38.52 11.52
CA ASP A 631 -15.81 37.91 12.74
C ASP A 631 -16.89 37.74 13.82
N GLN A 632 -17.69 38.78 14.07
CA GLN A 632 -18.81 38.73 15.00
C GLN A 632 -19.89 37.73 14.56
N PHE A 633 -20.17 37.67 13.26
CA PHE A 633 -21.17 36.73 12.75
C PHE A 633 -20.70 35.28 12.85
N ILE A 634 -19.48 34.97 12.41
CA ILE A 634 -18.98 33.58 12.41
C ILE A 634 -18.49 33.12 13.79
N SER A 635 -18.34 34.01 14.78
CA SER A 635 -18.09 33.63 16.17
C SER A 635 -19.37 33.20 16.90
N SER A 636 -20.52 33.80 16.58
CA SER A 636 -21.84 33.34 17.02
C SER A 636 -22.96 33.95 16.16
N PRO A 637 -23.46 33.21 15.15
CA PRO A 637 -24.50 33.72 14.25
C PRO A 637 -25.78 34.12 14.99
N ALA A 638 -26.20 33.31 15.97
CA ALA A 638 -27.40 33.56 16.77
C ALA A 638 -27.26 34.82 17.65
N ALA A 639 -26.08 35.10 18.18
CA ALA A 639 -25.82 36.32 18.94
C ALA A 639 -25.75 37.55 18.01
N PHE A 640 -25.15 37.40 16.83
CA PHE A 640 -25.07 38.49 15.86
C PHE A 640 -26.44 38.85 15.29
N ALA A 641 -27.25 37.86 14.90
CA ALA A 641 -28.60 38.04 14.35
C ALA A 641 -29.56 37.02 14.97
N SER A 642 -30.20 37.40 16.08
CA SER A 642 -31.18 36.56 16.79
C SER A 642 -32.29 36.09 15.84
N GLY A 643 -32.52 34.77 15.79
CA GLY A 643 -33.47 34.14 14.85
C GLY A 643 -32.92 33.96 13.43
N THR A 644 -31.60 33.98 13.24
CA THR A 644 -30.99 33.62 11.95
C THR A 644 -31.23 32.15 11.60
N THR A 645 -31.35 31.86 10.30
CA THR A 645 -31.53 30.49 9.77
C THR A 645 -30.22 29.70 9.69
N MET A 646 -29.08 30.36 9.93
CA MET A 646 -27.78 29.69 10.01
C MET A 646 -27.64 29.01 11.38
N ASP A 647 -28.01 27.74 11.45
CA ASP A 647 -27.85 26.88 12.62
C ASP A 647 -26.39 26.42 12.77
N PHE A 648 -25.55 27.34 13.24
CA PHE A 648 -24.12 27.15 13.42
C PHE A 648 -23.69 27.75 14.75
N ALA A 649 -22.98 26.98 15.57
CA ALA A 649 -22.56 27.41 16.91
C ALA A 649 -21.51 28.54 16.88
N GLY A 650 -20.71 28.62 15.82
CA GLY A 650 -19.61 29.56 15.67
C GLY A 650 -18.23 28.91 15.70
N VAL A 651 -17.23 29.61 15.16
CA VAL A 651 -15.80 29.23 15.23
C VAL A 651 -15.20 29.84 16.50
N PRO A 652 -14.81 29.04 17.52
CA PRO A 652 -14.41 29.58 18.82
C PRO A 652 -13.09 30.37 18.77
N SER A 653 -12.13 29.86 18.01
CA SER A 653 -10.78 30.43 17.91
C SER A 653 -10.76 31.71 17.07
N GLN A 654 -10.29 32.82 17.66
CA GLN A 654 -10.15 34.08 16.94
C GLN A 654 -9.09 34.02 15.83
N SER A 655 -7.98 33.31 16.05
CA SER A 655 -6.97 33.13 15.00
C SER A 655 -7.52 32.38 13.80
N ASP A 656 -8.40 31.41 14.04
CA ASP A 656 -8.99 30.59 12.99
C ASP A 656 -9.99 31.41 12.18
N ARG A 657 -10.82 32.23 12.85
CA ARG A 657 -11.70 33.19 12.18
C ARG A 657 -10.93 34.16 11.30
N ILE A 658 -9.81 34.71 11.80
CA ILE A 658 -8.95 35.61 11.01
C ILE A 658 -8.42 34.92 9.76
N ALA A 659 -7.97 33.66 9.87
CA ALA A 659 -7.46 32.90 8.74
C ALA A 659 -8.56 32.60 7.70
N ILE A 660 -9.77 32.20 8.13
CA ILE A 660 -10.93 31.99 7.26
C ILE A 660 -11.27 33.27 6.50
N MET A 661 -11.35 34.41 7.20
CA MET A 661 -11.66 35.69 6.57
C MET A 661 -10.62 36.10 5.54
N ARG A 662 -9.33 35.90 5.83
CA ARG A 662 -8.25 36.18 4.88
C ARG A 662 -8.38 35.33 3.61
N PHE A 663 -8.68 34.04 3.77
CA PHE A 663 -8.91 33.17 2.62
C PHE A 663 -10.11 33.62 1.78
N LEU A 664 -11.23 33.97 2.42
CA LEU A 664 -12.41 34.48 1.71
C LEU A 664 -12.15 35.79 0.95
N GLU A 665 -11.22 36.62 1.40
CA GLU A 665 -10.81 37.83 0.67
C GLU A 665 -10.04 37.53 -0.62
N GLU A 666 -9.30 36.43 -0.64
CA GLU A 666 -8.53 35.97 -1.80
C GLU A 666 -9.42 35.26 -2.84
N THR A 667 -10.66 34.92 -2.48
CA THR A 667 -11.65 34.37 -3.42
C THR A 667 -12.27 35.48 -4.26
N HIS A 668 -11.85 35.56 -5.54
CA HIS A 668 -12.33 36.53 -6.52
C HIS A 668 -13.29 35.92 -7.54
#